data_AF-A0A522W4M6-F1
#
_entry.id   AF-A0A522W4M6-F1
#
_cell.length_a   1.000
_cell.length_b   1.000
_cell.length_c   1.000
_cell.angle_alpha   90.00
_cell.angle_beta   90.00
_cell.angle_gamma   90.00
#
_symmetry.space_group_name_H-M   'P 1'
#
loop_
_entity.id
_entity.type
_entity.pdbx_description
1 polymer ?
#
loop_
_entity_poly.entity_id
_entity_poly.type
_entity_poly.pdbx_seq_one_letter_code
_entity_poly.pdbx_strand_id
1 'polypeptide(L)'
;LEVASGSQTHWAGEHFAVYAGDAGGVDGTPERVYADGRNYFYYPQQGWGGGRQMAMLDFNGDGRDDLYQMLMYTTQNQTTYSGQVVGYLNFGTADGSYFQGNAVAQGLSSSFYGLPGEFWTSQSGGFDFNGDGYDDLFQQGFHYRGGYDILDANVVFGNAAGTLLQAGAQPATATQGFLVSDVLSLGTTSSTGKFETLRGGDFNGDGYDDLLLRSYGSTTLSLLWGQAFNTATSYGPDTFAPGSIRGMSIYGLNGLANLADVQLADVNADGYDDVVVVSGGADPAIEIVFGGESSNQPLDVRLPSEASRTMTIKSPTALQGLFLGDLDSDGVADVIALDGNDVHHVVTGANLASGAEVGTATADTLVGSGAEDHLVGGLGNDTLVGGGGSDVLYGGGHNDRLVVTDDGFRKVDGGAGTDTLAFTGTALDLTAMGRGRLASIERLDLTGNGAQRLVMSAQDVQGLTEAPGAMTVLGDAADSLRLAGQWTRLGDADGDGLVDYVSGDGNVTVQVSADVAVSSQIGGGNWLLIGSSGRDTLIGNSGSDTLFGNAGDDLLIGALADSDLVSVDNDTLIGGTGADTLIGGKGDDVFMFSRGDGEDVIDNRGRGLDADKLAFGPGVSADQLWFSRAGDDLRVSIIGTEDSVSIYKWYISPDDHVATIQVANGDTLSHTNIDALTQAMASFGAVPSGEFLAPSEKEAWDAVIAPCWQPNGAA
;
A
#
# COMPACT_ATOMS: atom_id res chain seq x y z
N LEU A 1 -22.68 -9.11 -19.99
CA LEU A 1 -24.08 -9.42 -20.36
C LEU A 1 -24.70 -8.14 -20.93
N GLU A 2 -25.06 -8.10 -22.22
CA GLU A 2 -25.74 -6.92 -22.79
C GLU A 2 -27.20 -6.93 -22.37
N VAL A 3 -27.58 -6.01 -21.50
CA VAL A 3 -28.96 -5.85 -21.02
C VAL A 3 -29.62 -4.76 -21.85
N ALA A 4 -30.71 -5.08 -22.56
CA ALA A 4 -31.44 -4.11 -23.37
C ALA A 4 -32.03 -2.98 -22.50
N SER A 5 -32.07 -1.75 -23.03
CA SER A 5 -32.58 -0.57 -22.32
C SER A 5 -34.00 -0.81 -21.79
N GLY A 6 -34.20 -0.66 -20.48
CA GLY A 6 -35.51 -0.85 -19.83
C GLY A 6 -35.72 -2.23 -19.19
N SER A 7 -34.71 -3.09 -19.16
CA SER A 7 -34.72 -4.36 -18.44
C SER A 7 -34.28 -4.17 -16.98
N GLN A 8 -34.87 -4.92 -16.04
CA GLN A 8 -34.41 -4.99 -14.64
C GLN A 8 -33.69 -6.30 -14.37
N THR A 9 -32.67 -6.26 -13.51
CA THR A 9 -31.82 -7.40 -13.14
C THR A 9 -31.66 -7.48 -11.63
N HIS A 10 -31.82 -8.67 -11.04
CA HIS A 10 -31.59 -8.92 -9.61
C HIS A 10 -30.61 -10.09 -9.43
N TRP A 11 -29.81 -10.02 -8.36
CA TRP A 11 -28.74 -10.95 -8.01
C TRP A 11 -28.95 -11.52 -6.60
N ALA A 12 -28.78 -12.83 -6.45
CA ALA A 12 -28.63 -13.54 -5.17
C ALA A 12 -27.58 -14.66 -5.35
N GLY A 13 -26.44 -14.54 -4.67
CA GLY A 13 -25.33 -15.50 -4.78
C GLY A 13 -24.90 -15.76 -6.23
N GLU A 14 -24.90 -17.04 -6.64
CA GLU A 14 -24.54 -17.48 -8.01
C GLU A 14 -25.71 -17.38 -9.03
N HIS A 15 -26.90 -16.95 -8.60
CA HIS A 15 -28.13 -16.99 -9.39
C HIS A 15 -28.55 -15.58 -9.88
N PHE A 16 -29.01 -15.51 -11.13
CA PHE A 16 -29.29 -14.26 -11.82
C PHE A 16 -30.56 -14.34 -12.67
N ALA A 17 -31.44 -13.34 -12.53
CA ALA A 17 -32.69 -13.24 -13.29
C ALA A 17 -32.73 -11.97 -14.17
N VAL A 18 -33.03 -12.15 -15.46
CA VAL A 18 -33.23 -11.06 -16.45
C VAL A 18 -34.64 -11.08 -16.98
N TYR A 19 -35.25 -9.90 -17.09
CA TYR A 19 -36.51 -9.72 -17.81
C TYR A 19 -36.33 -8.78 -19.02
N ALA A 20 -36.56 -9.27 -20.24
CA ALA A 20 -36.54 -8.47 -21.47
C ALA A 20 -37.97 -8.11 -21.91
N GLY A 21 -38.24 -6.82 -22.16
CA GLY A 21 -39.53 -6.35 -22.66
C GLY A 21 -39.53 -6.15 -24.17
N ASP A 22 -40.60 -6.55 -24.86
CA ASP A 22 -40.91 -6.01 -26.19
C ASP A 22 -42.38 -5.59 -26.32
N ALA A 23 -42.60 -4.60 -27.18
CA ALA A 23 -43.87 -3.95 -27.43
C ALA A 23 -44.76 -4.78 -28.37
N GLY A 24 -45.84 -5.33 -27.83
CA GLY A 24 -47.00 -5.77 -28.63
C GLY A 24 -46.90 -7.19 -29.20
N GLY A 25 -47.21 -8.18 -28.36
CA GLY A 25 -47.49 -9.56 -28.79
C GLY A 25 -48.71 -10.09 -28.06
N VAL A 26 -49.72 -10.53 -28.82
CA VAL A 26 -50.98 -11.10 -28.31
C VAL A 26 -50.79 -12.60 -28.17
N ASP A 27 -50.23 -13.05 -27.04
CA ASP A 27 -50.49 -14.38 -26.47
C ASP A 27 -49.88 -14.46 -25.06
N GLY A 28 -50.72 -14.75 -24.06
CA GLY A 28 -50.41 -14.66 -22.63
C GLY A 28 -49.64 -15.84 -22.05
N THR A 29 -48.73 -16.46 -22.82
CA THR A 29 -47.90 -17.59 -22.35
C THR A 29 -46.43 -17.18 -22.26
N PRO A 30 -45.77 -17.31 -21.10
CA PRO A 30 -44.34 -17.09 -21.01
C PRO A 30 -43.56 -18.10 -21.86
N GLU A 31 -42.56 -17.63 -22.59
CA GLU A 31 -41.67 -18.48 -23.40
C GLU A 31 -40.35 -18.72 -22.66
N ARG A 32 -39.85 -19.95 -22.76
CA ARG A 32 -38.48 -20.31 -22.35
C ARG A 32 -37.51 -19.76 -23.39
N VAL A 33 -36.57 -18.90 -22.98
CA VAL A 33 -35.43 -18.53 -23.83
C VAL A 33 -34.20 -19.27 -23.33
N TYR A 34 -33.64 -20.12 -24.18
CA TYR A 34 -32.39 -20.84 -23.91
C TYR A 34 -31.22 -20.07 -24.53
N ALA A 35 -30.32 -19.56 -23.70
CA ALA A 35 -28.97 -19.18 -24.11
C ALA A 35 -27.97 -19.82 -23.13
N ASP A 36 -27.01 -20.58 -23.65
CA ASP A 36 -25.86 -21.12 -22.91
C ASP A 36 -26.13 -22.01 -21.67
N GLY A 37 -27.25 -22.73 -21.64
CA GLY A 37 -27.52 -23.72 -20.58
C GLY A 37 -28.01 -23.13 -19.25
N ARG A 38 -28.29 -21.82 -19.20
CA ARG A 38 -28.96 -21.15 -18.07
C ARG A 38 -30.41 -20.79 -18.45
N ASN A 39 -31.33 -20.84 -17.48
CA ASN A 39 -32.76 -20.61 -17.71
C ASN A 39 -33.08 -19.10 -17.66
N TYR A 40 -33.61 -18.54 -18.76
CA TYR A 40 -34.14 -17.17 -18.80
C TYR A 40 -35.67 -17.21 -18.96
N PHE A 41 -36.38 -16.31 -18.25
CA PHE A 41 -37.84 -16.22 -18.29
C PHE A 41 -38.33 -14.98 -19.06
N TYR A 42 -39.20 -15.21 -20.04
CA TYR A 42 -39.90 -14.17 -20.80
C TYR A 42 -41.40 -14.19 -20.45
N TYR A 43 -42.01 -13.06 -20.06
CA TYR A 43 -43.46 -12.97 -19.80
C TYR A 43 -44.13 -11.90 -20.68
N PRO A 44 -45.11 -12.25 -21.54
CA PRO A 44 -45.82 -11.29 -22.38
C PRO A 44 -46.87 -10.47 -21.63
N GLN A 45 -47.07 -9.23 -22.08
CA GLN A 45 -47.89 -8.17 -21.47
C GLN A 45 -49.40 -8.28 -21.78
N GLN A 46 -50.27 -8.01 -20.80
CA GLN A 46 -51.58 -7.40 -21.01
C GLN A 46 -51.73 -6.14 -20.15
N GLY A 47 -51.82 -4.96 -20.78
CA GLY A 47 -52.20 -3.69 -20.12
C GLY A 47 -51.07 -2.70 -19.83
N TRP A 48 -51.42 -1.42 -19.60
CA TRP A 48 -50.49 -0.30 -19.40
C TRP A 48 -49.93 -0.22 -17.96
N GLY A 49 -48.60 -0.18 -17.88
CA GLY A 49 -47.75 0.55 -16.91
C GLY A 49 -48.12 0.55 -15.42
N GLY A 50 -47.43 -0.29 -14.64
CA GLY A 50 -47.22 -0.14 -13.19
C GLY A 50 -45.82 -0.68 -12.84
N GLY A 51 -45.16 -0.08 -11.83
CA GLY A 51 -43.79 -0.42 -11.42
C GLY A 51 -43.63 -1.90 -11.08
N ARG A 52 -42.48 -2.48 -11.42
CA ARG A 52 -42.20 -3.92 -11.29
C ARG A 52 -41.00 -4.10 -10.37
N GLN A 53 -41.08 -5.05 -9.45
CA GLN A 53 -40.00 -5.43 -8.53
C GLN A 53 -40.05 -6.94 -8.28
N MET A 54 -38.89 -7.53 -7.99
CA MET A 54 -38.71 -8.96 -7.73
C MET A 54 -37.78 -9.11 -6.52
N ALA A 55 -37.98 -10.15 -5.73
CA ALA A 55 -37.08 -10.54 -4.64
C ALA A 55 -36.69 -12.01 -4.81
N MET A 56 -35.44 -12.33 -4.47
CA MET A 56 -34.94 -13.69 -4.36
C MET A 56 -34.64 -13.98 -2.89
N LEU A 57 -35.13 -15.11 -2.38
CA LEU A 57 -35.08 -15.48 -0.96
C LEU A 57 -35.43 -16.96 -0.78
N ASP A 58 -34.87 -17.65 0.22
CA ASP A 58 -35.30 -19.01 0.62
C ASP A 58 -36.48 -18.94 1.60
N PHE A 59 -37.68 -18.70 1.06
CA PHE A 59 -38.88 -18.47 1.87
C PHE A 59 -39.38 -19.74 2.57
N ASN A 60 -39.03 -20.92 2.05
CA ASN A 60 -39.47 -22.21 2.58
C ASN A 60 -38.39 -22.99 3.35
N GLY A 61 -37.15 -22.49 3.40
CA GLY A 61 -36.02 -23.04 4.14
C GLY A 61 -35.48 -24.34 3.54
N ASP A 62 -35.57 -24.53 2.23
CA ASP A 62 -35.06 -25.73 1.54
C ASP A 62 -33.61 -25.58 1.02
N GLY A 63 -32.99 -24.43 1.31
CA GLY A 63 -31.64 -24.06 0.92
C GLY A 63 -31.55 -23.58 -0.52
N ARG A 64 -32.67 -23.20 -1.15
CA ARG A 64 -32.68 -22.68 -2.53
C ARG A 64 -33.44 -21.37 -2.60
N ASP A 65 -32.89 -20.45 -3.39
CA ASP A 65 -33.55 -19.19 -3.65
C ASP A 65 -34.89 -19.41 -4.37
N ASP A 66 -35.96 -18.91 -3.77
CA ASP A 66 -37.29 -18.75 -4.34
C ASP A 66 -37.43 -17.38 -4.99
N LEU A 67 -38.27 -17.29 -6.02
CA LEU A 67 -38.51 -16.06 -6.76
C LEU A 67 -39.89 -15.48 -6.42
N TYR A 68 -39.89 -14.39 -5.67
CA TYR A 68 -41.07 -13.58 -5.42
C TYR A 68 -41.18 -12.43 -6.44
N GLN A 69 -42.36 -12.28 -7.04
CA GLN A 69 -42.64 -11.26 -8.04
C GLN A 69 -43.98 -10.60 -7.76
N MET A 70 -44.07 -9.28 -7.90
CA MET A 70 -45.36 -8.61 -7.80
C MET A 70 -45.73 -7.90 -9.10
N LEU A 71 -46.90 -8.27 -9.61
CA LEU A 71 -47.48 -7.78 -10.85
C LEU A 71 -48.65 -6.84 -10.55
N MET A 72 -48.69 -5.71 -11.26
CA MET A 72 -49.83 -4.80 -11.22
C MET A 72 -50.65 -4.92 -12.50
N TYR A 73 -51.94 -5.18 -12.36
CA TYR A 73 -52.92 -5.13 -13.43
C TYR A 73 -53.74 -3.86 -13.29
N THR A 74 -53.79 -3.00 -14.31
CA THR A 74 -54.71 -1.86 -14.33
C THR A 74 -55.81 -2.08 -15.38
N THR A 75 -57.05 -1.84 -14.99
CA THR A 75 -58.19 -1.76 -15.92
C THR A 75 -58.66 -0.30 -16.02
N GLN A 76 -58.71 0.21 -17.24
CA GLN A 76 -59.12 1.59 -17.52
C GLN A 76 -60.62 1.64 -17.83
N ASN A 77 -61.38 2.39 -17.03
CA ASN A 77 -62.64 3.00 -17.49
C ASN A 77 -62.48 4.52 -17.39
N GLN A 78 -63.09 5.26 -18.33
CA GLN A 78 -62.76 6.66 -18.69
C GLN A 78 -62.83 7.73 -17.56
N THR A 79 -63.07 7.36 -16.31
CA THR A 79 -63.05 8.26 -15.13
C THR A 79 -62.47 7.61 -13.87
N THR A 80 -62.02 6.35 -13.90
CA THR A 80 -61.56 5.61 -12.70
C THR A 80 -60.56 4.50 -13.08
N TYR A 81 -59.40 4.46 -12.39
CA TYR A 81 -58.47 3.33 -12.49
C TYR A 81 -58.84 2.28 -11.46
N SER A 82 -59.11 1.04 -11.90
CA SER A 82 -59.21 -0.13 -11.04
C SER A 82 -57.99 -1.01 -11.25
N GLY A 83 -57.06 -0.96 -10.29
CA GLY A 83 -55.89 -1.84 -10.25
C GLY A 83 -56.16 -3.13 -9.47
N GLN A 84 -55.44 -4.21 -9.77
CA GLN A 84 -55.20 -5.37 -8.91
C GLN A 84 -53.68 -5.56 -8.79
N VAL A 85 -53.19 -5.77 -7.58
CA VAL A 85 -51.79 -6.13 -7.33
C VAL A 85 -51.75 -7.63 -7.04
N VAL A 86 -50.90 -8.39 -7.73
CA VAL A 86 -50.76 -9.85 -7.59
C VAL A 86 -49.30 -10.25 -7.42
N GLY A 87 -48.99 -10.77 -6.23
CA GLY A 87 -47.74 -11.39 -5.84
C GLY A 87 -47.73 -12.87 -6.21
N TYR A 88 -46.60 -13.34 -6.72
CA TYR A 88 -46.32 -14.72 -7.11
C TYR A 88 -45.04 -15.16 -6.41
N LEU A 89 -45.09 -16.21 -5.61
CA LEU A 89 -43.91 -16.88 -5.08
C LEU A 89 -43.69 -18.18 -5.87
N ASN A 90 -42.51 -18.32 -6.46
CA ASN A 90 -42.13 -19.48 -7.25
C ASN A 90 -40.95 -20.17 -6.56
N PHE A 91 -41.17 -21.38 -6.07
CA PHE A 91 -40.13 -22.12 -5.34
C PHE A 91 -39.00 -22.59 -6.26
N GLY A 92 -37.76 -22.45 -5.79
CA GLY A 92 -36.57 -22.91 -6.49
C GLY A 92 -36.49 -24.45 -6.57
N THR A 93 -35.92 -25.00 -7.64
CA THR A 93 -35.77 -26.46 -7.79
C THR A 93 -34.32 -26.93 -7.95
N ALA A 94 -34.14 -28.25 -7.77
CA ALA A 94 -33.02 -29.12 -8.20
C ALA A 94 -31.97 -28.52 -9.14
N ASP A 95 -32.50 -28.08 -10.26
CA ASP A 95 -31.80 -27.73 -11.48
C ASP A 95 -31.64 -26.21 -11.65
N GLY A 96 -31.84 -25.43 -10.59
CA GLY A 96 -31.80 -23.96 -10.61
C GLY A 96 -32.89 -23.35 -11.48
N SER A 97 -33.98 -24.10 -11.70
CA SER A 97 -35.13 -23.61 -12.47
C SER A 97 -36.26 -23.19 -11.55
N TYR A 98 -37.07 -22.26 -12.05
CA TYR A 98 -38.29 -21.78 -11.41
C TYR A 98 -39.46 -22.28 -12.25
N PHE A 99 -40.12 -23.38 -11.86
CA PHE A 99 -41.20 -23.93 -12.68
C PHE A 99 -42.52 -23.15 -12.51
N GLN A 100 -43.12 -22.73 -13.63
CA GLN A 100 -44.57 -22.59 -13.69
C GLN A 100 -45.22 -23.97 -13.59
N GLY A 101 -45.96 -24.24 -12.51
CA GLY A 101 -46.68 -25.52 -12.42
C GLY A 101 -47.55 -25.76 -11.20
N ASN A 102 -47.29 -25.13 -10.05
CA ASN A 102 -48.24 -25.09 -8.95
C ASN A 102 -48.37 -23.65 -8.49
N ALA A 103 -49.50 -23.03 -8.79
CA ALA A 103 -49.89 -21.81 -8.11
C ALA A 103 -50.10 -22.15 -6.63
N VAL A 104 -49.08 -21.93 -5.80
CA VAL A 104 -49.24 -21.91 -4.35
C VAL A 104 -49.34 -20.44 -3.99
N ALA A 105 -50.56 -20.04 -3.63
CA ALA A 105 -51.02 -18.66 -3.38
C ALA A 105 -51.22 -17.77 -4.62
N GLN A 106 -52.23 -18.07 -5.46
CA GLN A 106 -52.95 -16.98 -6.13
C GLN A 106 -53.69 -16.18 -5.07
N GLY A 107 -53.00 -15.20 -4.50
CA GLY A 107 -53.51 -14.50 -3.35
C GLY A 107 -54.43 -13.34 -3.66
N LEU A 108 -54.52 -12.77 -4.87
CA LEU A 108 -54.78 -11.32 -4.92
C LEU A 108 -55.78 -10.86 -5.97
N SER A 109 -56.90 -10.33 -5.48
CA SER A 109 -57.66 -9.27 -6.12
C SER A 109 -58.02 -8.26 -5.05
N SER A 110 -57.29 -7.15 -4.98
CA SER A 110 -57.76 -5.94 -4.31
C SER A 110 -58.15 -4.97 -5.42
N SER A 111 -59.44 -4.62 -5.49
CA SER A 111 -59.90 -3.57 -6.41
C SER A 111 -59.55 -2.21 -5.83
N PHE A 112 -58.60 -1.51 -6.45
CA PHE A 112 -58.25 -0.13 -6.08
C PHE A 112 -59.13 0.91 -6.80
N TYR A 113 -59.23 2.12 -6.25
CA TYR A 113 -59.85 3.28 -6.89
C TYR A 113 -58.93 4.49 -6.70
N GLY A 114 -58.14 4.86 -7.71
CA GLY A 114 -57.16 5.97 -7.63
C GLY A 114 -57.14 6.90 -8.84
N LEU A 115 -56.54 8.08 -8.68
CA LEU A 115 -56.29 9.07 -9.74
C LEU A 115 -55.22 8.57 -10.75
N PRO A 116 -55.18 9.10 -11.98
CA PRO A 116 -54.22 8.66 -13.01
C PRO A 116 -52.77 8.94 -12.58
N GLY A 117 -51.91 7.91 -12.54
CA GLY A 117 -50.45 8.05 -12.67
C GLY A 117 -49.56 7.78 -11.46
N GLU A 118 -50.06 7.41 -10.28
CA GLU A 118 -49.22 7.25 -9.07
C GLU A 118 -49.44 5.91 -8.35
N PHE A 119 -48.90 4.81 -8.89
CA PHE A 119 -48.95 3.48 -8.24
C PHE A 119 -47.51 2.93 -8.07
N TRP A 120 -47.11 2.66 -6.83
CA TRP A 120 -45.73 2.27 -6.43
C TRP A 120 -45.75 1.12 -5.42
N THR A 121 -44.80 0.19 -5.51
CA THR A 121 -44.63 -0.90 -4.53
C THR A 121 -43.15 -1.15 -4.31
N SER A 122 -42.73 -1.36 -3.06
CA SER A 122 -41.37 -1.72 -2.63
C SER A 122 -41.34 -3.14 -2.06
N GLN A 123 -40.29 -3.91 -2.37
CA GLN A 123 -40.09 -5.28 -1.91
C GLN A 123 -38.62 -5.58 -1.69
N SER A 124 -38.31 -6.25 -0.58
CA SER A 124 -37.02 -6.85 -0.31
C SER A 124 -37.23 -8.18 0.43
N GLY A 125 -36.29 -9.10 0.31
CA GLY A 125 -36.30 -10.39 0.99
C GLY A 125 -34.89 -10.97 1.04
N GLY A 126 -34.73 -12.13 1.66
CA GLY A 126 -33.41 -12.73 1.87
C GLY A 126 -32.76 -12.26 3.17
N PHE A 127 -33.57 -12.08 4.22
CA PHE A 127 -33.15 -11.76 5.58
C PHE A 127 -34.05 -12.53 6.56
N ASP A 128 -33.51 -13.05 7.65
CA ASP A 128 -34.25 -13.72 8.73
C ASP A 128 -34.38 -12.78 9.93
N PHE A 129 -35.41 -11.94 9.89
CA PHE A 129 -35.63 -10.91 10.90
C PHE A 129 -35.99 -11.53 12.27
N ASN A 130 -36.54 -12.73 12.26
CA ASN A 130 -37.14 -13.36 13.43
C ASN A 130 -36.29 -14.51 14.02
N GLY A 131 -35.23 -14.91 13.31
CA GLY A 131 -34.24 -15.90 13.71
C GLY A 131 -34.78 -17.33 13.69
N ASP A 132 -35.77 -17.64 12.85
CA ASP A 132 -36.35 -18.98 12.73
C ASP A 132 -35.77 -19.82 11.59
N GLY A 133 -34.78 -19.28 10.87
CA GLY A 133 -34.05 -19.92 9.79
C GLY A 133 -34.78 -19.92 8.45
N TYR A 134 -35.81 -19.07 8.29
CA TYR A 134 -36.51 -18.86 7.03
C TYR A 134 -36.34 -17.41 6.59
N ASP A 135 -36.13 -17.18 5.30
CA ASP A 135 -36.05 -15.81 4.80
C ASP A 135 -37.43 -15.14 4.82
N ASP A 136 -37.45 -13.93 5.36
CA ASP A 136 -38.61 -13.08 5.46
C ASP A 136 -38.75 -12.17 4.24
N LEU A 137 -39.98 -11.73 4.01
CA LEU A 137 -40.34 -10.89 2.88
C LEU A 137 -40.91 -9.55 3.38
N PHE A 138 -40.23 -8.45 3.07
CA PHE A 138 -40.83 -7.13 3.13
C PHE A 138 -41.70 -6.89 1.89
N GLN A 139 -42.95 -6.50 2.10
CA GLN A 139 -43.84 -6.08 1.04
C GLN A 139 -44.57 -4.78 1.41
N GLN A 140 -44.69 -3.90 0.43
CA GLN A 140 -45.49 -2.67 0.54
C GLN A 140 -46.56 -2.62 -0.54
N GLY A 141 -47.78 -2.25 -0.15
CA GLY A 141 -48.91 -2.07 -1.06
C GLY A 141 -49.87 -0.98 -0.61
N PHE A 142 -50.55 -0.36 -1.59
CA PHE A 142 -51.65 0.56 -1.31
C PHE A 142 -52.90 -0.22 -0.87
N HIS A 143 -53.71 0.37 0.01
CA HIS A 143 -55.02 -0.13 0.42
C HIS A 143 -56.02 1.03 0.52
N TYR A 144 -57.20 0.87 -0.08
CA TYR A 144 -58.27 1.89 0.03
C TYR A 144 -59.18 1.58 1.22
N ARG A 145 -59.11 2.37 2.29
CA ARG A 145 -59.96 2.19 3.48
C ARG A 145 -60.73 3.47 3.80
N GLY A 146 -62.05 3.40 3.74
CA GLY A 146 -62.93 4.45 4.28
C GLY A 146 -62.82 5.83 3.60
N GLY A 147 -62.39 5.91 2.33
CA GLY A 147 -62.25 7.17 1.61
C GLY A 147 -60.82 7.65 1.39
N TYR A 148 -59.83 6.95 1.97
CA TYR A 148 -58.42 7.35 1.97
C TYR A 148 -57.54 6.26 1.36
N ASP A 149 -56.50 6.68 0.64
CA ASP A 149 -55.38 5.82 0.27
C ASP A 149 -54.50 5.64 1.51
N ILE A 150 -54.45 4.41 2.02
CA ILE A 150 -53.58 4.01 3.13
C ILE A 150 -52.45 3.18 2.52
N LEU A 151 -51.21 3.43 2.95
CA LEU A 151 -50.08 2.59 2.60
C LEU A 151 -49.82 1.59 3.71
N ASP A 152 -49.98 0.30 3.40
CA ASP A 152 -49.64 -0.77 4.33
C ASP A 152 -48.29 -1.37 3.90
N ALA A 153 -47.30 -1.30 4.79
CA ALA A 153 -46.05 -2.03 4.68
C ALA A 153 -46.01 -3.12 5.76
N ASN A 154 -45.58 -4.32 5.39
CA ASN A 154 -45.47 -5.43 6.32
C ASN A 154 -44.28 -6.33 5.98
N VAL A 155 -43.68 -6.86 7.04
CA VAL A 155 -42.78 -8.00 6.96
C VAL A 155 -43.63 -9.26 7.11
N VAL A 156 -43.45 -10.21 6.20
CA VAL A 156 -44.11 -11.51 6.19
C VAL A 156 -43.06 -12.56 6.51
N PHE A 157 -43.31 -13.36 7.55
CA PHE A 157 -42.33 -14.36 7.95
C PHE A 157 -42.34 -15.59 7.04
N GLY A 158 -41.13 -16.01 6.67
CA GLY A 158 -40.87 -17.25 5.97
C GLY A 158 -41.42 -18.44 6.75
N ASN A 159 -41.73 -19.54 6.07
CA ASN A 159 -42.21 -20.74 6.74
C ASN A 159 -42.07 -21.99 5.88
N ALA A 160 -41.91 -23.13 6.55
CA ALA A 160 -41.88 -24.46 5.91
C ALA A 160 -43.10 -24.78 5.03
N ALA A 161 -44.24 -24.11 5.23
CA ALA A 161 -45.43 -24.31 4.40
C ALA A 161 -45.42 -23.46 3.12
N GLY A 162 -44.44 -22.57 2.95
CA GLY A 162 -44.33 -21.67 1.79
C GLY A 162 -45.54 -20.75 1.61
N THR A 163 -46.25 -20.44 2.71
CA THR A 163 -47.53 -19.73 2.62
C THR A 163 -47.34 -18.23 2.82
N LEU A 164 -47.74 -17.44 1.83
CA LEU A 164 -47.72 -15.98 1.88
C LEU A 164 -48.97 -15.38 2.57
N LEU A 165 -48.81 -14.18 3.13
CA LEU A 165 -49.92 -13.32 3.50
C LEU A 165 -50.56 -12.65 2.27
N GLN A 166 -51.87 -12.44 2.31
CA GLN A 166 -52.59 -11.68 1.29
C GLN A 166 -52.13 -10.21 1.30
N ALA A 167 -51.89 -9.57 0.15
CA ALA A 167 -51.46 -8.17 0.09
C ALA A 167 -52.50 -7.23 0.71
N GLY A 168 -52.04 -6.36 1.61
CA GLY A 168 -52.88 -5.51 2.45
C GLY A 168 -53.63 -6.27 3.55
N ALA A 169 -53.43 -7.59 3.69
CA ALA A 169 -53.88 -8.31 4.87
C ALA A 169 -52.85 -8.19 5.98
N GLN A 170 -53.38 -8.04 7.18
CA GLN A 170 -52.59 -7.84 8.37
C GLN A 170 -52.17 -9.21 8.93
N PRO A 171 -50.90 -9.38 9.35
CA PRO A 171 -50.49 -10.58 10.09
C PRO A 171 -51.46 -10.82 11.25
N ALA A 172 -52.17 -11.94 11.21
CA ALA A 172 -53.18 -12.27 12.22
C ALA A 172 -52.54 -12.84 13.49
N THR A 173 -51.32 -13.37 13.37
CA THR A 173 -50.53 -13.94 14.46
C THR A 173 -49.09 -13.41 14.42
N ALA A 174 -48.40 -13.49 15.56
CA ALA A 174 -46.98 -13.13 15.70
C ALA A 174 -46.07 -13.88 14.74
N THR A 175 -46.47 -15.09 14.36
CA THR A 175 -45.71 -16.03 13.52
C THR A 175 -45.92 -15.78 12.03
N GLN A 176 -46.74 -14.80 11.65
CA GLN A 176 -47.00 -14.47 10.25
C GLN A 176 -46.25 -13.22 9.80
N GLY A 177 -45.63 -12.50 10.74
CA GLY A 177 -44.98 -11.23 10.49
C GLY A 177 -45.57 -10.08 11.30
N PHE A 178 -45.25 -8.85 10.89
CA PHE A 178 -45.68 -7.64 11.57
C PHE A 178 -45.95 -6.49 10.61
N LEU A 179 -46.64 -5.48 11.13
CA LEU A 179 -46.89 -4.22 10.45
C LEU A 179 -45.77 -3.21 10.63
N VAL A 180 -45.42 -2.54 9.53
CA VAL A 180 -44.67 -1.30 9.51
C VAL A 180 -45.65 -0.19 9.11
N SER A 181 -46.28 0.43 10.10
CA SER A 181 -47.27 1.48 9.86
C SER A 181 -46.63 2.87 9.91
N ASP A 182 -46.88 3.66 8.87
CA ASP A 182 -46.78 5.12 8.94
C ASP A 182 -48.18 5.65 9.28
N VAL A 183 -48.36 6.25 10.46
CA VAL A 183 -49.59 7.00 10.74
C VAL A 183 -49.45 8.37 10.10
N LEU A 184 -49.65 8.43 8.78
CA LEU A 184 -50.07 9.65 8.10
C LEU A 184 -51.46 9.46 7.49
N SER A 185 -52.48 9.63 8.34
CA SER A 185 -53.79 10.07 7.87
C SER A 185 -53.65 11.52 7.41
N LEU A 186 -53.29 11.76 6.15
CA LEU A 186 -53.38 13.09 5.58
C LEU A 186 -54.00 13.04 4.18
N GLY A 187 -55.16 13.68 4.06
CA GLY A 187 -55.85 13.95 2.80
C GLY A 187 -55.13 14.96 1.92
N THR A 188 -53.83 14.76 1.67
CA THR A 188 -53.03 15.52 0.72
C THR A 188 -52.21 14.58 -0.14
N THR A 189 -52.22 14.84 -1.44
CA THR A 189 -51.54 14.12 -2.53
C THR A 189 -50.00 14.26 -2.50
N SER A 190 -49.38 14.23 -1.33
CA SER A 190 -47.92 14.35 -1.19
C SER A 190 -47.29 12.99 -0.93
N SER A 191 -46.15 12.74 -1.58
CA SER A 191 -45.32 11.54 -1.61
C SER A 191 -44.72 11.06 -0.28
N THR A 192 -45.28 11.49 0.86
CA THR A 192 -44.66 11.49 2.20
C THR A 192 -44.88 10.23 3.03
N GLY A 193 -45.32 9.11 2.45
CA GLY A 193 -45.54 7.85 3.19
C GLY A 193 -44.88 6.61 2.59
N LYS A 194 -44.15 6.72 1.47
CA LYS A 194 -43.57 5.55 0.78
C LYS A 194 -42.33 5.07 1.54
N PHE A 195 -42.20 3.76 1.75
CA PHE A 195 -40.97 3.16 2.28
C PHE A 195 -40.23 2.49 1.14
N GLU A 196 -38.94 2.66 1.08
CA GLU A 196 -38.09 1.83 0.25
C GLU A 196 -37.09 1.10 1.16
N THR A 197 -36.85 -0.16 0.83
CA THR A 197 -36.25 -1.16 1.71
C THR A 197 -35.14 -1.87 0.98
N LEU A 198 -34.18 -2.38 1.74
CA LEU A 198 -33.07 -3.17 1.23
C LEU A 198 -33.06 -4.53 1.92
N ARG A 199 -32.13 -5.39 1.51
CA ARG A 199 -31.83 -6.62 2.24
C ARG A 199 -31.41 -6.26 3.67
N GLY A 200 -31.73 -7.15 4.61
CA GLY A 200 -31.26 -7.06 5.99
C GLY A 200 -29.88 -7.67 6.16
N GLY A 201 -29.34 -7.56 7.37
CA GLY A 201 -28.07 -8.13 7.82
C GLY A 201 -27.90 -7.91 9.33
N ASP A 202 -26.94 -8.57 9.98
CA ASP A 202 -26.75 -8.49 11.43
C ASP A 202 -25.79 -7.33 11.79
N PHE A 203 -26.34 -6.12 11.83
CA PHE A 203 -25.56 -4.91 12.11
C PHE A 203 -25.13 -4.83 13.57
N ASN A 204 -25.95 -5.35 14.51
CA ASN A 204 -25.71 -5.21 15.94
C ASN A 204 -25.04 -6.44 16.59
N GLY A 205 -24.92 -7.56 15.86
CA GLY A 205 -24.30 -8.80 16.30
C GLY A 205 -25.15 -9.67 17.21
N ASP A 206 -26.46 -9.46 17.28
CA ASP A 206 -27.36 -10.19 18.18
C ASP A 206 -27.89 -11.50 17.60
N GLY A 207 -27.48 -11.82 16.36
CA GLY A 207 -27.80 -13.06 15.65
C GLY A 207 -29.15 -13.04 14.95
N TYR A 208 -29.77 -11.87 14.80
CA TYR A 208 -30.98 -11.65 14.02
C TYR A 208 -30.70 -10.63 12.92
N ASP A 209 -31.26 -10.82 11.74
CA ASP A 209 -31.09 -9.83 10.68
C ASP A 209 -31.89 -8.56 10.98
N ASP A 210 -31.25 -7.41 10.79
CA ASP A 210 -31.83 -6.08 10.97
C ASP A 210 -32.47 -5.58 9.68
N LEU A 211 -33.57 -4.82 9.79
CA LEU A 211 -34.30 -4.29 8.64
C LEU A 211 -33.98 -2.82 8.39
N LEU A 212 -33.43 -2.54 7.22
CA LEU A 212 -33.11 -1.20 6.76
C LEU A 212 -34.29 -0.55 6.00
N LEU A 213 -34.73 0.60 6.49
CA LEU A 213 -35.90 1.34 6.01
C LEU A 213 -35.58 2.80 5.76
N ARG A 214 -36.09 3.36 4.66
CA ARG A 214 -36.10 4.82 4.44
C ARG A 214 -37.45 5.27 3.90
N SER A 215 -37.94 6.38 4.44
CA SER A 215 -39.08 7.08 3.85
C SER A 215 -38.63 7.81 2.58
N TYR A 216 -39.38 7.66 1.48
CA TYR A 216 -39.08 8.28 0.19
C TYR A 216 -38.90 9.80 0.32
N GLY A 217 -37.79 10.31 -0.19
CA GLY A 217 -37.42 11.73 -0.09
C GLY A 217 -36.90 12.19 1.27
N SER A 218 -36.77 11.28 2.26
CA SER A 218 -36.09 11.55 3.53
C SER A 218 -34.56 11.51 3.34
N THR A 219 -33.84 12.31 4.14
CA THR A 219 -32.36 12.25 4.28
C THR A 219 -31.94 11.41 5.48
N THR A 220 -32.86 10.63 6.04
CA THR A 220 -32.65 9.76 7.19
C THR A 220 -32.92 8.32 6.80
N LEU A 221 -32.01 7.45 7.20
CA LEU A 221 -32.11 6.00 7.09
C LEU A 221 -32.36 5.42 8.48
N SER A 222 -33.22 4.40 8.59
CA SER A 222 -33.62 3.81 9.86
C SER A 222 -33.39 2.29 9.82
N LEU A 223 -32.64 1.75 10.77
CA LEU A 223 -32.53 0.32 11.01
C LEU A 223 -33.51 -0.07 12.11
N LEU A 224 -34.15 -1.21 11.95
CA LEU A 224 -34.99 -1.85 12.97
C LEU A 224 -34.33 -3.16 13.36
N TRP A 225 -34.10 -3.38 14.65
CA TRP A 225 -33.42 -4.60 15.08
C TRP A 225 -34.26 -5.86 14.96
N GLY A 226 -33.66 -6.91 14.43
CA GLY A 226 -34.20 -8.27 14.43
C GLY A 226 -34.49 -8.78 15.84
N GLN A 227 -35.43 -9.72 15.96
CA GLN A 227 -35.74 -10.38 17.24
C GLN A 227 -36.71 -11.56 17.08
N ALA A 228 -36.71 -12.46 18.06
CA ALA A 228 -37.76 -13.47 18.19
C ALA A 228 -39.15 -12.86 18.52
N PHE A 229 -40.18 -13.22 17.75
CA PHE A 229 -41.56 -12.77 17.97
C PHE A 229 -42.40 -13.81 18.73
N ASN A 230 -43.00 -13.40 19.85
CA ASN A 230 -43.96 -14.22 20.61
C ASN A 230 -45.38 -13.63 20.68
N THR A 231 -45.57 -12.38 20.22
CA THR A 231 -46.87 -11.69 20.14
C THR A 231 -46.98 -10.86 18.86
N ALA A 232 -48.18 -10.75 18.30
CA ALA A 232 -48.42 -9.93 17.11
C ALA A 232 -48.07 -8.46 17.44
N THR A 233 -47.11 -7.92 16.72
CA THR A 233 -46.53 -6.59 16.99
C THR A 233 -46.79 -5.69 15.78
N SER A 234 -47.00 -4.40 16.02
CA SER A 234 -47.12 -3.40 14.97
C SER A 234 -46.19 -2.23 15.31
N TYR A 235 -45.32 -1.85 14.39
CA TYR A 235 -44.45 -0.69 14.53
C TYR A 235 -45.14 0.53 13.90
N GLY A 236 -45.13 1.65 14.61
CA GLY A 236 -45.76 2.91 14.19
C GLY A 236 -44.73 3.96 13.81
N PRO A 237 -45.14 5.17 13.38
CA PRO A 237 -44.21 6.24 13.02
C PRO A 237 -43.37 6.71 14.22
N ASP A 238 -43.91 6.60 15.44
CA ASP A 238 -43.16 6.87 16.69
C ASP A 238 -42.03 5.85 16.93
N THR A 239 -42.05 4.68 16.28
CA THR A 239 -40.96 3.69 16.32
C THR A 239 -39.71 4.19 15.61
N PHE A 240 -39.86 5.05 14.59
CA PHE A 240 -38.77 5.57 13.77
C PHE A 240 -38.30 6.97 14.18
N ALA A 241 -38.79 7.49 15.32
CA ALA A 241 -38.40 8.79 15.84
C ALA A 241 -37.06 8.73 16.61
N PRO A 242 -36.25 9.81 16.61
CA PRO A 242 -34.97 9.86 17.34
C PRO A 242 -35.14 9.46 18.82
N GLY A 243 -34.32 8.52 19.29
CA GLY A 243 -34.37 8.01 20.67
C GLY A 243 -35.56 7.07 20.99
N SER A 244 -36.32 6.61 20.00
CA SER A 244 -37.34 5.57 20.17
C SER A 244 -36.72 4.16 20.07
N ILE A 245 -37.23 3.20 20.85
CA ILE A 245 -36.52 1.93 21.11
C ILE A 245 -36.79 0.87 20.03
N ARG A 246 -35.69 0.19 19.64
CA ARG A 246 -35.51 -1.01 18.79
C ARG A 246 -34.85 -0.75 17.42
N GLY A 247 -33.89 0.17 17.32
CA GLY A 247 -33.21 0.42 16.06
C GLY A 247 -32.14 1.52 16.09
N MET A 248 -31.65 1.90 14.91
CA MET A 248 -30.69 3.00 14.70
C MET A 248 -31.23 4.00 13.67
N SER A 249 -30.91 5.29 13.81
CA SER A 249 -31.14 6.29 12.74
C SER A 249 -29.81 6.86 12.24
N ILE A 250 -29.63 6.89 10.93
CA ILE A 250 -28.49 7.54 10.25
C ILE A 250 -28.99 8.82 9.57
N TYR A 251 -28.43 9.96 9.98
CA TYR A 251 -28.77 11.29 9.48
C TYR A 251 -27.69 11.86 8.57
N GLY A 252 -28.01 12.94 7.86
CA GLY A 252 -27.02 13.74 7.13
C GLY A 252 -26.78 13.30 5.69
N LEU A 253 -27.59 12.36 5.19
CA LEU A 253 -27.51 11.83 3.83
C LEU A 253 -28.11 12.82 2.82
N ASN A 254 -27.41 13.94 2.61
CA ASN A 254 -27.78 14.92 1.59
C ASN A 254 -27.62 14.30 0.19
N GLY A 255 -28.51 14.65 -0.73
CA GLY A 255 -28.38 14.27 -2.15
C GLY A 255 -28.55 12.78 -2.50
N LEU A 256 -28.96 11.93 -1.56
CA LEU A 256 -29.34 10.54 -1.85
C LEU A 256 -30.51 10.47 -2.85
N ALA A 257 -30.18 10.16 -4.11
CA ALA A 257 -31.16 10.07 -5.19
C ALA A 257 -31.92 8.73 -5.17
N ASN A 258 -31.26 7.61 -4.85
CA ASN A 258 -31.85 6.26 -4.84
C ASN A 258 -31.29 5.41 -3.68
N LEU A 259 -32.08 4.46 -3.16
CA LEU A 259 -31.59 3.46 -2.18
C LEU A 259 -30.75 2.34 -2.78
N ALA A 260 -30.70 2.21 -4.11
CA ALA A 260 -29.79 1.25 -4.77
C ALA A 260 -28.31 1.54 -4.46
N ASP A 261 -28.03 2.73 -3.93
CA ASP A 261 -26.70 3.18 -3.53
C ASP A 261 -26.42 2.97 -2.03
N VAL A 262 -27.20 2.12 -1.35
CA VAL A 262 -26.99 1.68 0.03
C VAL A 262 -26.88 0.15 0.07
N GLN A 263 -25.83 -0.37 0.68
CA GLN A 263 -25.57 -1.80 0.81
C GLN A 263 -25.12 -2.15 2.23
N LEU A 264 -25.35 -3.41 2.61
CA LEU A 264 -24.90 -3.99 3.87
C LEU A 264 -23.89 -5.09 3.56
N ALA A 265 -22.73 -5.04 4.20
CA ALA A 265 -21.76 -6.13 4.25
C ALA A 265 -20.73 -5.83 5.34
N ASP A 266 -20.10 -6.86 5.89
CA ASP A 266 -18.87 -6.71 6.67
C ASP A 266 -17.72 -6.24 5.76
N VAL A 267 -17.41 -4.94 5.80
CA VAL A 267 -16.35 -4.33 4.96
C VAL A 267 -15.05 -4.12 5.74
N ASN A 268 -14.99 -4.45 7.03
CA ASN A 268 -13.79 -4.29 7.87
C ASN A 268 -13.30 -5.59 8.54
N ALA A 269 -13.95 -6.72 8.24
CA ALA A 269 -13.70 -8.05 8.77
C ALA A 269 -13.89 -8.18 10.29
N ASP A 270 -14.77 -7.37 10.89
CA ASP A 270 -15.06 -7.43 12.33
C ASP A 270 -16.18 -8.43 12.68
N GLY A 271 -16.81 -9.02 11.66
CA GLY A 271 -17.88 -10.01 11.79
C GLY A 271 -19.27 -9.40 11.93
N TYR A 272 -19.42 -8.08 11.80
CA TYR A 272 -20.69 -7.38 11.82
C TYR A 272 -20.96 -6.73 10.46
N ASP A 273 -22.22 -6.68 10.03
CA ASP A 273 -22.55 -6.01 8.79
C ASP A 273 -22.45 -4.48 8.95
N ASP A 274 -21.83 -3.81 7.98
CA ASP A 274 -21.68 -2.36 7.92
C ASP A 274 -22.64 -1.73 6.92
N VAL A 275 -23.08 -0.50 7.17
CA VAL A 275 -23.90 0.26 6.20
C VAL A 275 -22.98 1.09 5.32
N VAL A 276 -22.92 0.76 4.03
CA VAL A 276 -22.21 1.55 3.02
C VAL A 276 -23.21 2.33 2.18
N VAL A 277 -23.04 3.64 2.08
CA VAL A 277 -23.96 4.52 1.36
C VAL A 277 -23.24 5.57 0.54
N VAL A 278 -23.67 5.76 -0.70
CA VAL A 278 -23.22 6.90 -1.52
C VAL A 278 -24.03 8.14 -1.16
N SER A 279 -23.38 9.14 -0.59
CA SER A 279 -23.93 10.48 -0.46
C SER A 279 -23.78 11.27 -1.77
N GLY A 280 -24.84 11.97 -2.17
CA GLY A 280 -24.84 12.82 -3.37
C GLY A 280 -24.79 14.31 -3.03
N GLY A 281 -24.67 15.17 -4.04
CA GLY A 281 -24.76 16.64 -3.86
C GLY A 281 -23.53 17.38 -4.35
N ALA A 282 -23.16 18.47 -3.66
CA ALA A 282 -22.02 19.32 -4.03
C ALA A 282 -20.66 18.66 -3.71
N ASP A 283 -20.64 17.78 -2.71
CA ASP A 283 -19.48 17.02 -2.24
C ASP A 283 -19.87 15.53 -2.17
N PRO A 284 -19.82 14.78 -3.29
CA PRO A 284 -20.18 13.37 -3.30
C PRO A 284 -19.14 12.52 -2.54
N ALA A 285 -19.60 11.52 -1.77
CA ALA A 285 -18.73 10.66 -0.99
C ALA A 285 -19.40 9.30 -0.70
N ILE A 286 -18.61 8.26 -0.47
CA ILE A 286 -19.07 7.02 0.15
C ILE A 286 -18.97 7.19 1.66
N GLU A 287 -20.07 7.03 2.36
CA GLU A 287 -20.13 7.03 3.82
C GLU A 287 -20.33 5.59 4.28
N ILE A 288 -19.49 5.12 5.18
CA ILE A 288 -19.54 3.81 5.80
C ILE A 288 -19.88 4.02 7.27
N VAL A 289 -20.85 3.28 7.79
CA VAL A 289 -21.21 3.23 9.21
C VAL A 289 -20.93 1.82 9.68
N PHE A 290 -19.95 1.67 10.56
CA PHE A 290 -19.50 0.37 11.04
C PHE A 290 -20.47 -0.24 12.05
N GLY A 291 -20.73 -1.53 11.88
CA GLY A 291 -21.53 -2.38 12.75
C GLY A 291 -20.91 -2.58 14.14
N GLY A 292 -21.45 -3.54 14.89
CA GLY A 292 -20.85 -4.05 16.12
C GLY A 292 -21.69 -3.90 17.37
N GLU A 293 -21.28 -4.66 18.40
CA GLU A 293 -22.09 -4.93 19.60
C GLU A 293 -22.72 -3.66 20.17
N SER A 294 -24.03 -3.53 19.96
CA SER A 294 -24.84 -2.58 20.68
C SER A 294 -25.79 -3.37 21.56
N SER A 295 -25.72 -3.17 22.88
CA SER A 295 -26.88 -3.52 23.73
C SER A 295 -28.09 -2.86 23.06
N ASN A 296 -29.16 -3.57 22.69
CA ASN A 296 -30.33 -3.11 21.89
C ASN A 296 -30.95 -1.77 22.36
N GLN A 297 -30.20 -0.68 22.32
CA GLN A 297 -30.40 0.65 22.88
C GLN A 297 -30.27 1.64 21.73
N PRO A 298 -31.28 2.49 21.48
CA PRO A 298 -31.34 3.31 20.28
C PRO A 298 -30.06 4.11 20.04
N LEU A 299 -29.52 4.00 18.82
CA LEU A 299 -28.31 4.68 18.38
C LEU A 299 -28.64 5.66 17.27
N ASP A 300 -28.10 6.87 17.34
CA ASP A 300 -28.30 7.92 16.35
C ASP A 300 -26.92 8.33 15.77
N VAL A 301 -26.70 8.11 14.47
CA VAL A 301 -25.46 8.42 13.75
C VAL A 301 -25.69 9.62 12.84
N ARG A 302 -24.81 10.61 12.86
CA ARG A 302 -24.92 11.82 12.02
C ARG A 302 -23.73 11.94 11.08
N LEU A 303 -23.98 11.80 9.79
CA LEU A 303 -22.96 11.97 8.77
C LEU A 303 -22.82 13.45 8.36
N PRO A 304 -21.60 13.92 8.06
CA PRO A 304 -20.30 13.32 8.43
C PRO A 304 -19.85 13.76 9.85
N SER A 305 -19.67 12.84 10.83
CA SER A 305 -18.89 12.97 12.11
C SER A 305 -19.28 11.86 13.14
N GLU A 306 -18.47 11.32 14.07
CA GLU A 306 -17.07 11.43 14.52
C GLU A 306 -16.40 10.03 14.46
N ALA A 307 -15.07 10.04 14.35
CA ALA A 307 -14.12 9.00 13.96
C ALA A 307 -14.18 7.58 14.58
N SER A 308 -15.13 7.24 15.45
CA SER A 308 -15.14 5.92 16.10
C SER A 308 -16.01 4.86 15.41
N ARG A 309 -17.01 5.25 14.61
CA ARG A 309 -17.94 4.29 13.95
C ARG A 309 -18.35 4.66 12.53
N THR A 310 -17.74 5.69 11.95
CA THR A 310 -18.04 6.11 10.57
C THR A 310 -16.77 6.38 9.80
N MET A 311 -16.83 6.22 8.48
CA MET A 311 -15.73 6.47 7.57
C MET A 311 -16.26 7.11 6.28
N THR A 312 -15.53 8.09 5.76
CA THR A 312 -15.94 8.85 4.57
C THR A 312 -14.86 8.73 3.50
N ILE A 313 -15.21 8.15 2.36
CA ILE A 313 -14.37 8.11 1.15
C ILE A 313 -14.86 9.21 0.23
N LYS A 314 -14.06 10.27 0.05
CA LYS A 314 -14.46 11.43 -0.76
C LYS A 314 -14.39 11.09 -2.25
N SER A 315 -15.30 11.63 -3.04
CA SER A 315 -15.26 11.56 -4.50
C SER A 315 -15.20 12.97 -5.12
N PRO A 316 -14.31 13.23 -6.09
CA PRO A 316 -14.28 14.48 -6.84
C PRO A 316 -15.42 14.58 -7.87
N THR A 317 -16.11 13.48 -8.16
CA THR A 317 -17.19 13.38 -9.16
C THR A 317 -18.43 12.68 -8.62
N ALA A 318 -19.56 12.89 -9.28
CA ALA A 318 -20.83 12.32 -8.86
C ALA A 318 -20.85 10.80 -9.11
N LEU A 319 -20.89 10.02 -8.03
CA LEU A 319 -20.98 8.56 -8.08
C LEU A 319 -22.34 8.09 -8.63
N GLN A 320 -22.33 7.04 -9.46
CA GLN A 320 -23.52 6.50 -10.18
C GLN A 320 -23.81 5.03 -9.84
N GLY A 321 -23.05 4.42 -8.92
CA GLY A 321 -23.34 3.08 -8.40
C GLY A 321 -22.37 2.65 -7.30
N LEU A 322 -22.85 1.73 -6.46
CA LEU A 322 -22.12 1.08 -5.37
C LEU A 322 -22.18 -0.44 -5.58
N PHE A 323 -21.08 -1.15 -5.36
CA PHE A 323 -21.01 -2.60 -5.34
C PHE A 323 -20.16 -3.04 -4.15
N LEU A 324 -20.72 -3.93 -3.34
CA LEU A 324 -19.98 -4.65 -2.31
C LEU A 324 -19.80 -6.10 -2.75
N GLY A 325 -18.58 -6.63 -2.57
CA GLY A 325 -18.29 -8.02 -2.84
C GLY A 325 -16.81 -8.33 -2.65
N ASP A 326 -16.52 -9.58 -2.34
CA ASP A 326 -15.16 -10.10 -2.19
C ASP A 326 -14.57 -10.36 -3.60
N LEU A 327 -13.80 -9.40 -4.14
CA LEU A 327 -13.21 -9.52 -5.49
C LEU A 327 -11.89 -10.29 -5.48
N ASP A 328 -11.16 -10.28 -4.37
CA ASP A 328 -9.83 -10.90 -4.24
C ASP A 328 -9.85 -12.26 -3.52
N SER A 329 -11.04 -12.71 -3.09
CA SER A 329 -11.29 -13.97 -2.39
C SER A 329 -10.68 -14.04 -0.99
N ASP A 330 -10.52 -12.90 -0.31
CA ASP A 330 -10.01 -12.82 1.06
C ASP A 330 -11.09 -13.04 2.14
N GLY A 331 -12.36 -13.06 1.73
CA GLY A 331 -13.53 -13.25 2.59
C GLY A 331 -14.10 -11.96 3.19
N VAL A 332 -13.59 -10.78 2.81
CA VAL A 332 -14.05 -9.46 3.25
C VAL A 332 -14.71 -8.73 2.07
N ALA A 333 -15.76 -7.95 2.32
CA ALA A 333 -16.41 -7.23 1.23
C ALA A 333 -15.61 -5.99 0.81
N ASP A 334 -15.23 -5.92 -0.46
CA ASP A 334 -14.60 -4.74 -1.04
C ASP A 334 -15.64 -3.67 -1.37
N VAL A 335 -15.25 -2.40 -1.20
CA VAL A 335 -16.10 -1.26 -1.55
C VAL A 335 -15.73 -0.75 -2.93
N ILE A 336 -16.65 -0.95 -3.89
CA ILE A 336 -16.49 -0.48 -5.26
C ILE A 336 -17.53 0.59 -5.57
N ALA A 337 -17.07 1.77 -5.95
CA ALA A 337 -17.96 2.81 -6.44
C ALA A 337 -17.64 3.18 -7.90
N LEU A 338 -18.69 3.45 -8.67
CA LEU A 338 -18.61 3.79 -10.08
C LEU A 338 -18.87 5.29 -10.29
N ASP A 339 -18.09 5.93 -11.15
CA ASP A 339 -18.41 7.24 -11.73
C ASP A 339 -18.71 7.07 -13.22
N GLY A 340 -20.00 7.08 -13.56
CA GLY A 340 -20.43 6.86 -14.94
C GLY A 340 -20.13 5.45 -15.44
N ASN A 341 -19.12 5.32 -16.31
CA ASN A 341 -18.74 4.03 -16.94
C ASN A 341 -17.43 3.45 -16.39
N ASP A 342 -16.72 4.17 -15.52
CA ASP A 342 -15.42 3.75 -15.00
C ASP A 342 -15.51 3.41 -13.49
N VAL A 343 -14.69 2.45 -13.07
CA VAL A 343 -14.50 2.11 -11.65
C VAL A 343 -13.72 3.25 -11.00
N HIS A 344 -14.35 3.95 -10.06
CA HIS A 344 -13.81 5.15 -9.43
C HIS A 344 -13.17 4.87 -8.07
N HIS A 345 -13.61 3.83 -7.35
CA HIS A 345 -12.95 3.37 -6.12
C HIS A 345 -12.94 1.85 -6.10
N VAL A 346 -11.80 1.27 -5.69
CA VAL A 346 -11.71 -0.09 -5.16
C VAL A 346 -11.00 0.09 -3.83
N VAL A 347 -11.72 -0.03 -2.72
CA VAL A 347 -11.08 -0.14 -1.41
C VAL A 347 -11.23 -1.58 -0.96
N THR A 348 -10.12 -2.29 -0.83
CA THR A 348 -10.16 -3.67 -0.36
C THR A 348 -10.54 -3.72 1.11
N GLY A 349 -11.53 -4.55 1.45
CA GLY A 349 -12.22 -4.50 2.74
C GLY A 349 -11.31 -4.72 3.95
N ALA A 350 -10.30 -5.58 3.83
CA ALA A 350 -9.37 -5.90 4.92
C ALA A 350 -8.59 -4.69 5.52
N ASN A 351 -8.65 -3.52 4.88
CA ASN A 351 -7.91 -2.31 5.26
C ASN A 351 -8.82 -1.13 5.68
N LEU A 352 -10.13 -1.30 5.76
CA LEU A 352 -11.04 -0.26 6.24
C LEU A 352 -11.11 -0.32 7.77
N ALA A 353 -10.72 0.76 8.47
CA ALA A 353 -10.88 0.84 9.94
C ALA A 353 -11.47 2.19 10.36
N SER A 354 -12.15 2.23 11.51
CA SER A 354 -12.70 3.46 12.07
C SER A 354 -11.64 4.57 12.18
N GLY A 355 -11.89 5.72 11.56
CA GLY A 355 -10.98 6.87 11.60
C GLY A 355 -9.92 6.89 10.49
N ALA A 356 -9.95 5.97 9.53
CA ALA A 356 -9.04 6.01 8.39
C ALA A 356 -9.37 7.15 7.42
N GLU A 357 -8.34 7.83 6.91
CA GLU A 357 -8.44 8.79 5.82
C GLU A 357 -8.12 8.09 4.49
N VAL A 358 -9.03 8.16 3.53
CA VAL A 358 -8.90 7.49 2.23
C VAL A 358 -8.90 8.48 1.09
N GLY A 359 -7.95 8.31 0.18
CA GLY A 359 -7.84 9.04 -1.06
C GLY A 359 -8.84 8.58 -2.13
N THR A 360 -8.62 9.04 -3.34
CA THR A 360 -9.50 8.91 -4.49
C THR A 360 -8.91 7.95 -5.52
N ALA A 361 -9.35 8.03 -6.78
CA ALA A 361 -8.68 7.38 -7.90
C ALA A 361 -7.64 8.27 -8.61
N THR A 362 -7.36 9.45 -8.04
CA THR A 362 -6.41 10.42 -8.56
C THR A 362 -5.30 10.64 -7.55
N ALA A 363 -4.20 11.27 -7.97
CA ALA A 363 -3.08 11.56 -7.07
C ALA A 363 -3.51 12.47 -5.90
N ASP A 364 -3.48 11.91 -4.69
CA ASP A 364 -3.85 12.56 -3.45
C ASP A 364 -2.66 12.86 -2.55
N THR A 365 -2.87 13.73 -1.57
CA THR A 365 -1.91 13.96 -0.48
C THR A 365 -2.64 13.87 0.85
N LEU A 366 -2.38 12.79 1.58
CA LEU A 366 -2.96 12.51 2.89
C LEU A 366 -1.90 12.78 3.96
N VAL A 367 -2.27 13.51 5.01
CA VAL A 367 -1.33 13.94 6.05
C VAL A 367 -1.90 13.61 7.41
N GLY A 368 -1.33 12.58 8.02
CA GLY A 368 -1.55 12.15 9.38
C GLY A 368 -1.05 13.15 10.42
N SER A 369 -1.49 12.92 11.64
CA SER A 369 -1.14 13.71 12.82
C SER A 369 0.14 13.17 13.48
N GLY A 370 0.40 13.52 14.74
CA GLY A 370 1.47 12.89 15.53
C GLY A 370 0.97 11.73 16.40
N ALA A 371 -0.23 11.22 16.11
CA ALA A 371 -0.90 10.14 16.83
C ALA A 371 -0.91 8.87 15.98
N GLU A 372 -1.73 7.88 16.31
CA GLU A 372 -1.90 6.71 15.42
C GLU A 372 -2.87 7.08 14.30
N ASP A 373 -2.38 7.12 13.07
CA ASP A 373 -3.18 7.42 11.88
C ASP A 373 -3.32 6.20 10.97
N HIS A 374 -4.41 6.13 10.20
CA HIS A 374 -4.64 5.09 9.20
C HIS A 374 -4.94 5.77 7.86
N LEU A 375 -4.00 5.73 6.92
CA LEU A 375 -4.09 6.41 5.64
C LEU A 375 -4.11 5.38 4.50
N VAL A 376 -5.04 5.53 3.56
CA VAL A 376 -5.18 4.67 2.38
C VAL A 376 -5.23 5.55 1.13
N GLY A 377 -4.27 5.42 0.22
CA GLY A 377 -4.19 6.23 -1.00
C GLY A 377 -5.31 5.90 -1.97
N GLY A 378 -5.43 4.63 -2.32
CA GLY A 378 -6.46 4.15 -3.25
C GLY A 378 -5.86 3.85 -4.62
N LEU A 379 -6.43 4.38 -5.70
CA LEU A 379 -5.78 4.34 -7.01
C LEU A 379 -5.15 5.71 -7.26
N GLY A 380 -3.95 5.77 -7.82
CA GLY A 380 -3.32 7.06 -8.13
C GLY A 380 -1.87 7.07 -7.70
N ASN A 381 -1.15 8.15 -7.99
CA ASN A 381 0.19 8.32 -7.44
C ASN A 381 0.07 9.18 -6.18
N ASP A 382 -0.12 8.54 -5.04
CA ASP A 382 -0.52 9.21 -3.81
C ASP A 382 0.69 9.54 -2.95
N THR A 383 0.54 10.56 -2.09
CA THR A 383 1.52 10.89 -1.06
C THR A 383 0.89 10.77 0.31
N LEU A 384 1.32 9.78 1.09
CA LEU A 384 0.81 9.51 2.44
C LEU A 384 1.88 9.88 3.46
N VAL A 385 1.59 10.86 4.32
CA VAL A 385 2.53 11.33 5.36
C VAL A 385 2.02 10.90 6.72
N GLY A 386 2.69 9.96 7.39
CA GLY A 386 2.24 9.46 8.70
C GLY A 386 2.24 10.53 9.79
N GLY A 387 3.23 11.44 9.79
CA GLY A 387 3.34 12.51 10.79
C GLY A 387 3.89 12.06 12.16
N GLY A 388 4.14 10.76 12.33
CA GLY A 388 4.76 10.11 13.48
C GLY A 388 3.71 9.48 14.41
N GLY A 389 4.08 8.45 15.15
CA GLY A 389 3.11 7.61 15.87
C GLY A 389 3.08 6.20 15.31
N SER A 390 2.08 5.39 15.69
CA SER A 390 1.95 4.01 15.20
C SER A 390 1.01 3.93 14.00
N ASP A 391 1.49 4.43 12.87
CA ASP A 391 0.67 4.65 11.68
C ASP A 391 0.46 3.39 10.84
N VAL A 392 -0.64 3.34 10.11
CA VAL A 392 -0.85 2.42 8.99
C VAL A 392 -1.00 3.18 7.70
N LEU A 393 -0.11 2.92 6.75
CA LEU A 393 -0.12 3.54 5.43
C LEU A 393 -0.28 2.47 4.35
N TYR A 394 -1.32 2.61 3.53
CA TYR A 394 -1.56 1.78 2.34
C TYR A 394 -1.54 2.66 1.10
N GLY A 395 -0.57 2.49 0.21
CA GLY A 395 -0.48 3.25 -1.05
C GLY A 395 -1.64 2.90 -1.97
N GLY A 396 -1.67 1.64 -2.39
CA GLY A 396 -2.78 1.09 -3.17
C GLY A 396 -2.31 0.72 -4.57
N GLY A 397 -2.81 1.37 -5.61
CA GLY A 397 -2.39 1.09 -6.99
C GLY A 397 -1.73 2.29 -7.65
N HIS A 398 -0.73 2.03 -8.50
CA HIS A 398 0.21 2.97 -9.12
C HIS A 398 1.41 3.31 -8.22
N ASN A 399 2.08 4.45 -8.43
CA ASN A 399 3.38 4.71 -7.81
C ASN A 399 3.22 5.72 -6.68
N ASP A 400 3.30 5.24 -5.45
CA ASP A 400 3.02 5.99 -4.25
C ASP A 400 4.28 6.46 -3.53
N ARG A 401 4.12 7.53 -2.75
CA ARG A 401 5.13 8.07 -1.84
C ARG A 401 4.63 7.99 -0.41
N LEU A 402 5.19 7.07 0.37
CA LEU A 402 4.83 6.83 1.76
C LEU A 402 5.92 7.45 2.65
N VAL A 403 5.58 8.46 3.44
CA VAL A 403 6.52 9.25 4.24
C VAL A 403 6.42 8.88 5.71
N VAL A 404 7.52 8.40 6.28
CA VAL A 404 7.64 8.03 7.70
C VAL A 404 8.79 8.77 8.39
N THR A 405 8.66 9.01 9.69
CA THR A 405 9.62 9.78 10.51
C THR A 405 10.48 8.89 11.41
N ASP A 406 10.04 7.68 11.70
CA ASP A 406 10.75 6.70 12.54
C ASP A 406 10.34 5.26 12.17
N ASP A 407 10.83 4.27 12.92
CA ASP A 407 10.49 2.85 12.77
C ASP A 407 9.30 2.42 13.66
N GLY A 408 8.54 3.38 14.19
CA GLY A 408 7.39 3.21 15.09
C GLY A 408 6.05 2.92 14.39
N PHE A 409 5.99 3.11 13.07
CA PHE A 409 4.79 2.84 12.26
C PHE A 409 4.26 1.41 12.43
N ARG A 410 2.95 1.22 12.53
CA ARG A 410 2.36 -0.12 12.69
C ARG A 410 2.50 -0.96 11.41
N LYS A 411 2.18 -0.38 10.24
CA LYS A 411 2.32 -1.02 8.93
C LYS A 411 2.48 0.01 7.82
N VAL A 412 3.30 -0.29 6.83
CA VAL A 412 3.42 0.49 5.59
C VAL A 412 3.46 -0.49 4.43
N ASP A 413 2.63 -0.24 3.43
CA ASP A 413 2.43 -1.14 2.30
C ASP A 413 2.19 -0.29 1.05
N GLY A 414 3.11 -0.35 0.08
CA GLY A 414 2.98 0.46 -1.15
C GLY A 414 1.87 -0.05 -2.06
N GLY A 415 1.59 -1.35 -2.05
CA GLY A 415 0.67 -1.97 -3.00
C GLY A 415 1.28 -2.13 -4.39
N ALA A 416 0.46 -2.01 -5.43
CA ALA A 416 0.84 -2.36 -6.79
C ALA A 416 1.48 -1.19 -7.54
N GLY A 417 2.77 -1.28 -7.85
CA GLY A 417 3.42 -0.28 -8.69
C GLY A 417 4.92 -0.22 -8.46
N THR A 418 5.45 0.99 -8.33
CA THR A 418 6.83 1.20 -7.93
C THR A 418 6.87 2.28 -6.87
N ASP A 419 6.87 1.81 -5.63
CA ASP A 419 6.52 2.63 -4.48
C ASP A 419 7.75 3.10 -3.74
N THR A 420 7.66 4.31 -3.20
CA THR A 420 8.76 5.00 -2.53
C THR A 420 8.45 5.19 -1.07
N LEU A 421 9.21 4.53 -0.20
CA LEU A 421 9.27 4.88 1.22
C LEU A 421 10.26 6.03 1.41
N ALA A 422 9.73 7.20 1.75
CA ALA A 422 10.53 8.36 2.12
C ALA A 422 10.74 8.40 3.62
N PHE A 423 12.00 8.33 4.05
CA PHE A 423 12.35 8.38 5.46
C PHE A 423 12.84 9.78 5.83
N THR A 424 12.26 10.36 6.87
CA THR A 424 12.59 11.74 7.33
C THR A 424 13.23 11.77 8.71
N GLY A 425 13.44 10.60 9.33
CA GLY A 425 14.11 10.46 10.62
C GLY A 425 15.63 10.43 10.53
N THR A 426 16.29 9.92 11.56
CA THR A 426 17.76 9.81 11.61
C THR A 426 18.30 8.40 11.39
N ALA A 427 17.51 7.36 11.71
CA ALA A 427 17.93 5.98 11.53
C ALA A 427 16.74 5.04 11.28
N LEU A 428 16.88 4.15 10.31
CA LEU A 428 15.93 3.11 9.96
C LEU A 428 16.67 1.76 9.90
N ASP A 429 16.35 0.85 10.81
CA ASP A 429 16.97 -0.48 10.85
C ASP A 429 15.97 -1.58 10.45
N LEU A 430 16.01 -1.95 9.18
CA LEU A 430 15.13 -2.99 8.62
C LEU A 430 15.49 -4.38 9.16
N THR A 431 16.74 -4.60 9.60
CA THR A 431 17.17 -5.89 10.16
C THR A 431 16.61 -6.15 11.56
N ALA A 432 16.23 -5.09 12.28
CA ALA A 432 15.58 -5.16 13.57
C ALA A 432 14.04 -5.11 13.48
N MET A 433 13.52 -4.80 12.30
CA MET A 433 12.08 -4.64 12.07
C MET A 433 11.38 -6.01 12.00
N GLY A 434 10.20 -6.11 12.62
CA GLY A 434 9.35 -7.30 12.49
C GLY A 434 8.89 -7.50 11.05
N ARG A 435 8.96 -8.74 10.55
CA ARG A 435 8.50 -9.10 9.19
C ARG A 435 7.02 -8.72 8.98
N GLY A 436 6.71 -8.19 7.80
CA GLY A 436 5.34 -7.82 7.40
C GLY A 436 4.88 -6.44 7.87
N ARG A 437 5.73 -5.68 8.57
CA ARG A 437 5.45 -4.26 8.88
C ARG A 437 5.68 -3.33 7.69
N LEU A 438 6.55 -3.72 6.77
CA LEU A 438 6.85 -2.99 5.55
C LEU A 438 6.74 -3.98 4.39
N ALA A 439 6.00 -3.61 3.34
CA ALA A 439 5.72 -4.46 2.18
C ALA A 439 5.53 -3.61 0.91
N SER A 440 5.74 -4.21 -0.25
CA SER A 440 5.60 -3.60 -1.57
C SER A 440 6.28 -2.23 -1.69
N ILE A 441 7.59 -2.18 -1.44
CA ILE A 441 8.44 -1.00 -1.55
C ILE A 441 9.65 -1.31 -2.43
N GLU A 442 9.78 -0.61 -3.56
CA GLU A 442 10.89 -0.74 -4.49
C GLU A 442 11.94 0.36 -4.32
N ARG A 443 11.57 1.50 -3.73
CA ARG A 443 12.47 2.64 -3.51
C ARG A 443 12.49 3.08 -2.05
N LEU A 444 13.69 3.31 -1.54
CA LEU A 444 13.95 3.99 -0.28
C LEU A 444 14.54 5.36 -0.58
N ASP A 445 13.92 6.43 -0.08
CA ASP A 445 14.35 7.81 -0.30
C ASP A 445 14.75 8.47 1.02
N LEU A 446 16.04 8.78 1.14
CA LEU A 446 16.68 9.45 2.28
C LEU A 446 16.93 10.94 2.01
N THR A 447 16.68 11.41 0.78
CA THR A 447 17.16 12.72 0.32
C THR A 447 16.58 13.91 1.09
N GLY A 448 17.43 14.90 1.39
CA GLY A 448 16.99 16.21 1.89
C GLY A 448 16.66 16.27 3.38
N ASN A 449 17.08 15.28 4.17
CA ASN A 449 16.76 15.17 5.60
C ASN A 449 17.99 15.22 6.52
N GLY A 450 19.14 15.67 6.00
CA GLY A 450 20.41 15.65 6.75
C GLY A 450 20.93 14.22 6.90
N ALA A 451 21.84 13.97 7.84
CA ALA A 451 22.47 12.66 7.95
C ALA A 451 21.49 11.58 8.45
N GLN A 452 21.22 10.59 7.60
CA GLN A 452 20.41 9.42 7.94
C GLN A 452 21.21 8.12 7.87
N ARG A 453 20.80 7.14 8.68
CA ARG A 453 21.38 5.79 8.66
C ARG A 453 20.35 4.74 8.31
N LEU A 454 20.53 4.09 7.18
CA LEU A 454 19.76 2.92 6.77
C LEU A 454 20.54 1.63 7.02
N VAL A 455 19.86 0.62 7.53
CA VAL A 455 20.42 -0.73 7.70
C VAL A 455 19.46 -1.75 7.08
N MET A 456 19.99 -2.63 6.23
CA MET A 456 19.20 -3.64 5.53
C MET A 456 20.04 -4.87 5.16
N SER A 457 19.39 -6.00 4.93
CA SER A 457 19.99 -7.26 4.46
C SER A 457 19.33 -7.72 3.15
N ALA A 458 19.92 -8.73 2.50
CA ALA A 458 19.34 -9.32 1.30
C ALA A 458 17.96 -9.94 1.57
N GLN A 459 17.71 -10.43 2.80
CA GLN A 459 16.41 -10.96 3.19
C GLN A 459 15.36 -9.87 3.36
N ASP A 460 15.77 -8.67 3.78
CA ASP A 460 14.87 -7.54 3.94
C ASP A 460 14.41 -7.09 2.55
N VAL A 461 15.33 -6.91 1.59
CA VAL A 461 14.97 -6.56 0.20
C VAL A 461 13.97 -7.56 -0.40
N GLN A 462 14.23 -8.86 -0.25
CA GLN A 462 13.32 -9.91 -0.74
C GLN A 462 11.94 -9.90 -0.09
N GLY A 463 11.83 -9.37 1.13
CA GLY A 463 10.55 -9.24 1.84
C GLY A 463 9.81 -7.94 1.52
N LEU A 464 10.48 -6.98 0.87
CA LEU A 464 9.97 -5.64 0.62
C LEU A 464 9.46 -5.47 -0.81
N THR A 465 10.14 -6.05 -1.80
CA THR A 465 9.87 -5.74 -3.21
C THR A 465 8.91 -6.76 -3.84
N GLU A 466 7.96 -6.29 -4.67
CA GLU A 466 7.08 -7.20 -5.44
C GLU A 466 7.83 -7.89 -6.59
N ALA A 467 8.79 -7.16 -7.19
CA ALA A 467 9.75 -7.71 -8.12
C ALA A 467 10.91 -8.35 -7.33
N PRO A 468 11.17 -9.66 -7.48
CA PRO A 468 12.21 -10.30 -6.67
C PRO A 468 13.59 -9.72 -6.99
N GLY A 469 14.19 -9.06 -5.99
CA GLY A 469 15.62 -8.81 -5.93
C GLY A 469 16.13 -7.52 -6.58
N ALA A 470 15.31 -6.48 -6.76
CA ALA A 470 15.79 -5.16 -7.17
C ALA A 470 15.19 -4.05 -6.29
N MET A 471 16.04 -3.27 -5.64
CA MET A 471 15.66 -2.10 -4.83
C MET A 471 16.54 -0.90 -5.17
N THR A 472 15.98 0.30 -5.14
CA THR A 472 16.75 1.56 -5.27
C THR A 472 16.80 2.28 -3.92
N VAL A 473 17.98 2.75 -3.52
CA VAL A 473 18.19 3.60 -2.35
C VAL A 473 18.73 4.94 -2.82
N LEU A 474 17.95 5.99 -2.61
CA LEU A 474 18.31 7.37 -2.91
C LEU A 474 18.74 8.07 -1.62
N GLY A 475 19.82 8.83 -1.67
CA GLY A 475 20.31 9.61 -0.53
C GLY A 475 21.37 10.62 -0.93
N ASP A 476 21.75 11.48 0.00
CA ASP A 476 22.76 12.51 -0.18
C ASP A 476 24.08 12.19 0.56
N ALA A 477 25.09 13.05 0.40
CA ALA A 477 26.44 12.86 0.95
C ALA A 477 26.51 12.71 2.49
N ALA A 478 25.46 13.07 3.22
CA ALA A 478 25.40 12.89 4.66
C ALA A 478 24.84 11.52 5.07
N ASP A 479 24.25 10.78 4.13
CA ASP A 479 23.57 9.52 4.39
C ASP A 479 24.52 8.33 4.39
N SER A 480 24.14 7.31 5.16
CA SER A 480 24.90 6.07 5.26
C SER A 480 24.00 4.85 5.16
N LEU A 481 24.46 3.87 4.39
CA LEU A 481 23.81 2.58 4.21
C LEU A 481 24.72 1.45 4.72
N ARG A 482 24.21 0.66 5.67
CA ARG A 482 24.84 -0.60 6.09
C ARG A 482 24.14 -1.78 5.44
N LEU A 483 24.83 -2.42 4.50
CA LEU A 483 24.41 -3.67 3.89
C LEU A 483 24.87 -4.86 4.77
N ALA A 484 23.92 -5.49 5.45
CA ALA A 484 24.16 -6.67 6.26
C ALA A 484 24.29 -7.91 5.37
N GLY A 485 25.43 -8.58 5.46
CA GLY A 485 25.75 -9.77 4.67
C GLY A 485 27.00 -9.56 3.85
N GLN A 486 27.27 -10.49 2.94
CA GLN A 486 28.32 -10.32 1.93
C GLN A 486 27.70 -9.64 0.71
N TRP A 487 28.32 -8.55 0.25
CA TRP A 487 27.85 -7.74 -0.86
C TRP A 487 29.03 -7.35 -1.75
N THR A 488 28.79 -7.31 -3.04
CA THR A 488 29.79 -6.94 -4.05
C THR A 488 29.30 -5.71 -4.80
N ARG A 489 30.08 -4.63 -4.79
CA ARG A 489 29.86 -3.47 -5.67
C ARG A 489 30.15 -3.86 -7.12
N LEU A 490 29.25 -3.52 -8.03
CA LEU A 490 29.40 -3.76 -9.47
C LEU A 490 29.67 -2.45 -10.21
N GLY A 491 30.91 -2.25 -10.62
CA GLY A 491 31.30 -1.11 -11.45
C GLY A 491 31.11 0.24 -10.76
N ASP A 492 31.33 1.30 -11.52
CA ASP A 492 31.12 2.68 -11.07
C ASP A 492 29.68 3.12 -11.25
N ALA A 493 29.36 4.31 -10.72
CA ALA A 493 28.05 4.91 -10.90
C ALA A 493 27.69 4.96 -12.38
N ASP A 494 26.48 4.55 -12.71
CA ASP A 494 25.99 4.53 -14.08
C ASP A 494 25.58 5.95 -14.55
N GLY A 495 24.92 6.03 -15.70
CA GLY A 495 24.50 7.32 -16.27
C GLY A 495 23.46 8.08 -15.44
N ASP A 496 22.86 7.47 -14.42
CA ASP A 496 21.87 8.09 -13.55
C ASP A 496 22.39 8.38 -12.12
N GLY A 497 23.65 8.03 -11.84
CA GLY A 497 24.30 8.31 -10.56
C GLY A 497 24.06 7.23 -9.51
N LEU A 498 23.55 6.05 -9.90
CA LEU A 498 23.38 4.90 -9.03
C LEU A 498 24.52 3.88 -9.21
N VAL A 499 24.85 3.19 -8.13
CA VAL A 499 25.85 2.13 -8.06
C VAL A 499 25.14 0.82 -7.70
N ASP A 500 25.43 -0.25 -8.45
CA ASP A 500 24.83 -1.56 -8.22
C ASP A 500 25.60 -2.36 -7.15
N TYR A 501 24.87 -2.93 -6.20
CA TYR A 501 25.39 -3.84 -5.18
C TYR A 501 24.66 -5.17 -5.27
N VAL A 502 25.42 -6.27 -5.39
CA VAL A 502 24.86 -7.62 -5.50
C VAL A 502 25.18 -8.44 -4.28
N SER A 503 24.18 -9.12 -3.73
CA SER A 503 24.32 -10.01 -2.58
C SER A 503 25.26 -11.18 -2.92
N GLY A 504 25.93 -11.74 -1.91
CA GLY A 504 26.92 -12.81 -2.11
C GLY A 504 26.39 -14.09 -2.76
N ASP A 505 25.07 -14.31 -2.75
CA ASP A 505 24.39 -15.41 -3.46
C ASP A 505 23.95 -15.04 -4.88
N GLY A 506 24.08 -13.78 -5.28
CA GLY A 506 23.75 -13.26 -6.60
C GLY A 506 22.26 -13.03 -6.86
N ASN A 507 21.40 -13.16 -5.84
CA ASN A 507 19.95 -13.14 -6.00
C ASN A 507 19.30 -11.77 -5.76
N VAL A 508 20.02 -10.84 -5.15
CA VAL A 508 19.51 -9.50 -4.82
C VAL A 508 20.48 -8.45 -5.33
N THR A 509 19.94 -7.47 -6.04
CA THR A 509 20.62 -6.24 -6.46
C THR A 509 19.99 -5.05 -5.73
N VAL A 510 20.83 -4.17 -5.21
CA VAL A 510 20.44 -2.86 -4.67
C VAL A 510 21.19 -1.80 -5.44
N GLN A 511 20.47 -0.85 -6.03
CA GLN A 511 21.05 0.32 -6.67
C GLN A 511 21.06 1.45 -5.65
N VAL A 512 22.22 2.07 -5.41
CA VAL A 512 22.38 3.09 -4.37
C VAL A 512 22.95 4.35 -4.98
N SER A 513 22.41 5.52 -4.64
CA SER A 513 23.03 6.81 -5.02
C SER A 513 24.51 6.83 -4.65
N ALA A 514 25.36 7.25 -5.60
CA ALA A 514 26.80 7.34 -5.39
C ALA A 514 27.20 8.27 -4.23
N ASP A 515 26.29 9.18 -3.87
CA ASP A 515 26.46 10.08 -2.74
C ASP A 515 26.23 9.40 -1.39
N VAL A 516 25.67 8.20 -1.31
CA VAL A 516 25.46 7.51 -0.03
C VAL A 516 26.71 6.72 0.36
N ALA A 517 27.22 6.93 1.57
CA ALA A 517 28.32 6.12 2.10
C ALA A 517 27.83 4.69 2.38
N VAL A 518 28.46 3.68 1.77
CA VAL A 518 28.05 2.27 1.89
C VAL A 518 29.10 1.45 2.65
N SER A 519 28.64 0.63 3.59
CA SER A 519 29.51 -0.33 4.30
C SER A 519 28.92 -1.74 4.29
N SER A 520 29.80 -2.76 4.12
CA SER A 520 29.43 -4.17 4.29
C SER A 520 30.21 -4.86 5.43
N GLN A 521 29.44 -5.19 6.47
CA GLN A 521 29.70 -5.88 7.75
C GLN A 521 30.71 -5.35 8.79
N ILE A 522 30.38 -5.68 10.06
CA ILE A 522 31.01 -5.29 11.33
C ILE A 522 31.45 -6.59 12.03
N GLY A 523 32.76 -6.74 12.27
CA GLY A 523 33.43 -7.93 12.84
C GLY A 523 34.77 -8.20 12.14
N GLY A 524 35.58 -9.18 12.58
CA GLY A 524 36.82 -9.53 11.90
C GLY A 524 36.57 -10.30 10.60
N GLY A 525 36.97 -9.74 9.47
CA GLY A 525 36.77 -10.28 8.11
C GLY A 525 36.88 -9.15 7.08
N ASN A 526 36.96 -9.48 5.80
CA ASN A 526 37.16 -8.51 4.72
C ASN A 526 35.93 -7.59 4.57
N TRP A 527 36.14 -6.27 4.67
CA TRP A 527 35.13 -5.23 4.55
C TRP A 527 35.19 -4.56 3.19
N LEU A 528 34.01 -4.16 2.71
CA LEU A 528 33.87 -3.20 1.62
C LEU A 528 33.35 -1.89 2.22
N LEU A 529 34.16 -0.84 2.13
CA LEU A 529 33.87 0.50 2.62
C LEU A 529 33.88 1.46 1.43
N ILE A 530 32.80 2.20 1.24
CA ILE A 530 32.64 3.11 0.10
C ILE A 530 32.17 4.45 0.65
N GLY A 531 32.95 5.50 0.39
CA GLY A 531 32.65 6.88 0.71
C GLY A 531 31.55 7.45 -0.19
N SER A 532 31.06 8.60 0.22
CA SER A 532 30.13 9.45 -0.53
C SER A 532 30.88 10.23 -1.63
N SER A 533 30.24 11.25 -2.21
CA SER A 533 30.94 12.28 -3.00
C SER A 533 31.46 13.46 -2.16
N GLY A 534 31.31 13.37 -0.84
CA GLY A 534 31.82 14.32 0.14
C GLY A 534 33.17 13.91 0.71
N ARG A 535 33.63 14.62 1.75
CA ARG A 535 34.83 14.22 2.50
C ARG A 535 34.49 13.09 3.46
N ASP A 536 35.15 11.95 3.29
CA ASP A 536 34.94 10.74 4.04
C ASP A 536 36.13 10.35 4.93
N THR A 537 35.85 9.50 5.92
CA THR A 537 36.87 8.82 6.72
C THR A 537 36.53 7.35 6.78
N LEU A 538 37.26 6.55 6.00
CA LEU A 538 37.07 5.12 5.86
C LEU A 538 38.17 4.41 6.63
N ILE A 539 37.79 3.54 7.57
CA ILE A 539 38.73 2.80 8.41
C ILE A 539 38.36 1.32 8.35
N GLY A 540 39.26 0.54 7.76
CA GLY A 540 39.25 -0.92 7.73
C GLY A 540 39.45 -1.53 9.11
N ASN A 541 39.55 -2.86 9.14
CA ASN A 541 39.59 -3.66 10.34
C ASN A 541 40.83 -4.57 10.38
N SER A 542 40.67 -5.81 10.85
CA SER A 542 41.74 -6.81 10.90
C SER A 542 41.81 -7.75 9.69
N GLY A 543 40.97 -7.55 8.69
CA GLY A 543 40.81 -8.36 7.49
C GLY A 543 41.29 -7.61 6.25
N SER A 544 41.34 -8.32 5.13
CA SER A 544 41.78 -7.73 3.86
C SER A 544 40.65 -6.91 3.24
N ASP A 545 40.73 -5.59 3.37
CA ASP A 545 39.62 -4.71 3.07
C ASP A 545 39.72 -4.05 1.70
N THR A 546 38.58 -3.57 1.19
CA THR A 546 38.53 -2.72 0.00
C THR A 546 37.84 -1.42 0.36
N LEU A 547 38.57 -0.31 0.23
CA LEU A 547 38.13 1.03 0.56
C LEU A 547 38.07 1.87 -0.72
N PHE A 548 36.90 2.42 -1.03
CA PHE A 548 36.71 3.37 -2.12
C PHE A 548 36.34 4.73 -1.53
N GLY A 549 37.21 5.74 -1.62
CA GLY A 549 36.89 7.11 -1.20
C GLY A 549 35.78 7.73 -2.04
N ASN A 550 35.82 7.45 -3.35
CA ASN A 550 35.09 8.18 -4.38
C ASN A 550 35.57 9.63 -4.44
N ALA A 551 34.69 10.60 -4.72
CA ALA A 551 35.07 11.99 -4.87
C ALA A 551 35.02 12.70 -3.53
N GLY A 552 35.91 13.66 -3.31
CA GLY A 552 36.06 14.32 -2.01
C GLY A 552 37.52 14.31 -1.57
N ASP A 553 37.84 15.09 -0.53
CA ASP A 553 39.17 15.03 0.07
C ASP A 553 39.15 14.05 1.25
N ASP A 554 39.45 12.78 1.00
CA ASP A 554 39.17 11.65 1.90
C ASP A 554 40.36 11.19 2.76
N LEU A 555 40.04 10.45 3.83
CA LEU A 555 41.00 9.72 4.64
C LEU A 555 40.67 8.21 4.60
N LEU A 556 41.52 7.43 3.97
CA LEU A 556 41.39 5.97 3.87
C LEU A 556 42.47 5.29 4.71
N ILE A 557 42.06 4.37 5.59
CA ILE A 557 42.95 3.61 6.47
C ILE A 557 42.62 2.12 6.33
N GLY A 558 43.46 1.32 5.67
CA GLY A 558 43.26 -0.14 5.51
C GLY A 558 43.38 -0.93 6.82
N ALA A 559 44.16 -0.41 7.77
CA ALA A 559 44.38 -0.93 9.12
C ALA A 559 45.28 -2.18 9.19
N LEU A 560 44.75 -3.40 9.16
CA LEU A 560 45.58 -4.62 9.21
C LEU A 560 45.23 -5.58 8.06
N ALA A 561 46.21 -6.40 7.67
CA ALA A 561 46.15 -7.28 6.52
C ALA A 561 46.05 -6.53 5.18
N ASP A 562 46.31 -7.26 4.10
CA ASP A 562 46.44 -6.74 2.74
C ASP A 562 45.13 -6.08 2.28
N SER A 563 45.15 -4.77 2.03
CA SER A 563 43.99 -3.94 1.69
C SER A 563 44.17 -3.18 0.38
N ASP A 564 43.07 -2.98 -0.34
CA ASP A 564 43.02 -2.17 -1.56
C ASP A 564 42.31 -0.85 -1.28
N LEU A 565 43.04 0.26 -1.39
CA LEU A 565 42.54 1.62 -1.16
C LEU A 565 42.52 2.39 -2.47
N VAL A 566 41.35 2.90 -2.87
CA VAL A 566 41.14 3.63 -4.12
C VAL A 566 40.40 4.92 -3.85
N SER A 567 40.90 6.04 -4.36
CA SER A 567 40.26 7.35 -4.19
C SER A 567 40.37 8.23 -5.43
N VAL A 568 39.69 9.38 -5.42
CA VAL A 568 39.89 10.48 -6.37
C VAL A 568 39.72 11.84 -5.67
N ASP A 569 40.44 12.85 -6.15
CA ASP A 569 40.65 14.19 -5.57
C ASP A 569 41.81 14.22 -4.56
N ASN A 570 41.82 15.09 -3.53
CA ASN A 570 43.03 15.26 -2.71
C ASN A 570 42.96 14.40 -1.44
N ASP A 571 43.56 13.21 -1.51
CA ASP A 571 43.30 12.17 -0.52
C ASP A 571 44.49 11.87 0.40
N THR A 572 44.21 11.25 1.54
CA THR A 572 45.22 10.66 2.42
C THR A 572 44.98 9.16 2.54
N LEU A 573 45.91 8.36 2.01
CA LEU A 573 45.83 6.90 2.00
C LEU A 573 46.88 6.32 2.95
N ILE A 574 46.42 5.48 3.88
CA ILE A 574 47.25 4.76 4.85
C ILE A 574 46.93 3.27 4.74
N GLY A 575 47.81 2.47 4.16
CA GLY A 575 47.62 1.02 4.04
C GLY A 575 47.44 0.37 5.42
N GLY A 576 48.41 0.62 6.31
CA GLY A 576 48.45 0.00 7.62
C GLY A 576 49.47 -1.12 7.61
N THR A 577 49.18 -2.24 8.28
CA THR A 577 50.08 -3.41 8.23
C THR A 577 49.58 -4.40 7.18
N GLY A 578 50.43 -4.88 6.29
CA GLY A 578 50.04 -5.83 5.26
C GLY A 578 50.87 -5.65 4.00
N ALA A 579 50.38 -6.20 2.90
CA ALA A 579 50.81 -5.77 1.57
C ALA A 579 49.65 -5.02 0.91
N ASP A 580 49.67 -3.68 1.00
CA ASP A 580 48.54 -2.85 0.59
C ASP A 580 48.72 -2.26 -0.82
N THR A 581 47.61 -2.10 -1.55
CA THR A 581 47.58 -1.36 -2.82
C THR A 581 46.91 0.00 -2.61
N LEU A 582 47.64 1.08 -2.86
CA LEU A 582 47.17 2.46 -2.68
C LEU A 582 47.06 3.18 -4.03
N ILE A 583 45.84 3.55 -4.42
CA ILE A 583 45.53 4.24 -5.68
C ILE A 583 44.88 5.59 -5.36
N GLY A 584 45.65 6.67 -5.37
CA GLY A 584 45.16 8.02 -5.04
C GLY A 584 44.30 8.66 -6.13
N GLY A 585 44.53 8.30 -7.39
CA GLY A 585 43.72 8.80 -8.50
C GLY A 585 44.21 10.14 -9.02
N LYS A 586 43.33 11.14 -9.11
CA LYS A 586 43.67 12.51 -9.55
C LYS A 586 43.67 13.41 -8.34
N GLY A 587 44.47 14.47 -8.34
CA GLY A 587 44.50 15.42 -7.22
C GLY A 587 45.79 15.26 -6.41
N ASP A 588 46.04 16.15 -5.45
CA ASP A 588 47.28 16.14 -4.69
C ASP A 588 47.20 15.13 -3.53
N ASP A 589 47.67 13.91 -3.77
CA ASP A 589 47.53 12.79 -2.83
C ASP A 589 48.67 12.67 -1.80
N VAL A 590 48.34 12.13 -0.63
CA VAL A 590 49.30 11.79 0.44
C VAL A 590 49.23 10.31 0.76
N PHE A 591 50.23 9.56 0.30
CA PHE A 591 50.45 8.16 0.67
C PHE A 591 51.32 8.12 1.92
N MET A 592 50.81 7.56 3.03
CA MET A 592 51.54 7.48 4.28
C MET A 592 52.10 6.08 4.50
N PHE A 593 53.40 5.98 4.79
CA PHE A 593 54.08 4.72 5.04
C PHE A 593 54.93 4.79 6.31
N SER A 594 54.85 3.77 7.16
CA SER A 594 55.53 3.70 8.45
C SER A 594 56.31 2.40 8.59
N ARG A 595 57.12 2.32 9.64
CA ARG A 595 57.86 1.09 9.97
C ARG A 595 56.89 0.05 10.51
N GLY A 596 56.92 -1.16 9.96
CA GLY A 596 56.00 -2.25 10.29
C GLY A 596 54.77 -2.32 9.38
N ASP A 597 54.67 -1.43 8.38
CA ASP A 597 53.55 -1.42 7.43
C ASP A 597 53.64 -2.58 6.43
N GLY A 598 54.83 -3.11 6.15
CA GLY A 598 55.00 -4.26 5.27
C GLY A 598 55.39 -3.88 3.83
N GLU A 599 54.78 -4.53 2.83
CA GLU A 599 55.18 -4.39 1.42
C GLU A 599 54.06 -3.75 0.57
N ASP A 600 54.05 -2.43 0.48
CA ASP A 600 52.98 -1.67 -0.18
C ASP A 600 53.30 -1.33 -1.64
N VAL A 601 52.25 -1.11 -2.42
CA VAL A 601 52.31 -0.64 -3.80
C VAL A 601 51.52 0.66 -3.93
N ILE A 602 52.17 1.71 -4.41
CA ILE A 602 51.53 2.97 -4.79
C ILE A 602 51.33 3.00 -6.29
N ASP A 603 50.09 3.24 -6.70
CA ASP A 603 49.71 3.46 -8.08
C ASP A 603 49.32 4.93 -8.30
N ASN A 604 50.31 5.73 -8.69
CA ASN A 604 50.18 7.18 -8.86
C ASN A 604 49.67 7.57 -10.26
N ARG A 605 48.83 6.75 -10.88
CA ARG A 605 48.31 7.00 -12.23
C ARG A 605 47.21 8.07 -12.22
N GLY A 606 47.59 9.32 -11.96
CA GLY A 606 46.74 10.50 -12.08
C GLY A 606 46.86 11.16 -13.46
N ARG A 607 45.73 11.50 -14.09
CA ARG A 607 45.76 12.29 -15.33
C ARG A 607 45.87 13.78 -14.98
N GLY A 608 47.06 14.26 -14.61
CA GLY A 608 47.27 15.63 -14.14
C GLY A 608 48.74 15.97 -13.87
N LEU A 609 49.03 17.24 -13.55
CA LEU A 609 50.30 17.64 -12.93
C LEU A 609 50.03 17.73 -11.43
N ASP A 610 49.88 16.56 -10.82
CA ASP A 610 49.46 16.42 -9.43
C ASP A 610 50.69 16.46 -8.52
N ALA A 611 50.57 17.06 -7.33
CA ALA A 611 51.68 17.29 -6.40
C ALA A 611 51.77 16.18 -5.34
N ASP A 612 51.67 14.93 -5.79
CA ASP A 612 51.57 13.76 -4.93
C ASP A 612 52.78 13.57 -4.03
N LYS A 613 52.53 12.98 -2.86
CA LYS A 613 53.53 12.83 -1.82
C LYS A 613 53.49 11.46 -1.17
N LEU A 614 54.65 10.81 -1.14
CA LEU A 614 54.92 9.71 -0.23
C LEU A 614 55.50 10.28 1.09
N ALA A 615 54.76 10.15 2.18
CA ALA A 615 55.14 10.64 3.50
C ALA A 615 55.49 9.48 4.44
N PHE A 616 56.69 9.53 5.03
CA PHE A 616 57.14 8.54 6.02
C PHE A 616 56.79 8.96 7.45
N GLY A 617 56.21 8.03 8.21
CA GLY A 617 55.82 8.22 9.60
C GLY A 617 57.00 8.36 10.59
N PRO A 618 56.71 8.65 11.88
CA PRO A 618 57.72 8.85 12.91
C PRO A 618 58.75 7.70 13.02
N GLY A 619 60.03 8.06 13.16
CA GLY A 619 61.11 7.06 13.33
C GLY A 619 61.69 6.51 12.02
N VAL A 620 61.35 7.13 10.89
CA VAL A 620 62.01 6.94 9.59
C VAL A 620 62.70 8.24 9.19
N SER A 621 64.03 8.24 9.14
CA SER A 621 64.84 9.36 8.67
C SER A 621 65.34 9.11 7.24
N ALA A 622 65.77 10.18 6.56
CA ALA A 622 66.32 10.11 5.20
C ALA A 622 67.48 9.10 5.10
N ASP A 623 68.33 9.05 6.14
CA ASP A 623 69.40 8.08 6.31
C ASP A 623 68.91 6.74 6.87
N GLN A 624 67.70 6.31 6.51
CA GLN A 624 67.21 4.96 6.69
C GLN A 624 66.52 4.43 5.43
N LEU A 625 66.46 5.22 4.36
CA LEU A 625 65.76 4.87 3.12
C LEU A 625 66.73 4.38 2.06
N TRP A 626 66.38 3.27 1.42
CA TRP A 626 67.11 2.69 0.29
C TRP A 626 66.24 2.71 -0.97
N PHE A 627 66.73 3.39 -2.00
CA PHE A 627 66.03 3.55 -3.27
C PHE A 627 66.66 2.64 -4.31
N SER A 628 65.84 1.84 -4.97
CA SER A 628 66.30 0.90 -5.99
C SER A 628 65.30 0.80 -7.13
N ARG A 629 65.82 0.48 -8.32
CA ARG A 629 65.00 0.16 -9.48
C ARG A 629 64.61 -1.31 -9.45
N ALA A 630 63.31 -1.60 -9.46
CA ALA A 630 62.77 -2.94 -9.52
C ALA A 630 61.96 -3.11 -10.82
N GLY A 631 62.62 -3.55 -11.89
CA GLY A 631 61.99 -3.57 -13.22
C GLY A 631 61.66 -2.16 -13.71
N ASP A 632 60.37 -1.87 -13.84
CA ASP A 632 59.84 -0.56 -14.24
C ASP A 632 59.38 0.31 -13.06
N ASP A 633 59.47 -0.22 -11.84
CA ASP A 633 59.00 0.44 -10.62
C ASP A 633 60.17 1.02 -9.80
N LEU A 634 59.89 2.05 -8.99
CA LEU A 634 60.80 2.54 -7.96
C LEU A 634 60.45 1.85 -6.65
N ARG A 635 61.41 1.10 -6.07
CA ARG A 635 61.25 0.50 -4.73
C ARG A 635 62.01 1.33 -3.70
N VAL A 636 61.31 1.73 -2.63
CA VAL A 636 61.86 2.42 -1.46
C VAL A 636 61.75 1.49 -0.25
N SER A 637 62.89 1.05 0.28
CA SER A 637 62.95 0.13 1.43
C SER A 637 63.46 0.84 2.68
N ILE A 638 62.98 0.42 3.85
CA ILE A 638 63.52 0.87 5.14
C ILE A 638 64.66 -0.07 5.56
N ILE A 639 65.86 0.48 5.71
CA ILE A 639 67.05 -0.32 6.06
C ILE A 639 66.87 -0.98 7.43
N GLY A 640 67.22 -2.27 7.51
CA GLY A 640 67.09 -3.08 8.70
C GLY A 640 65.68 -3.61 8.97
N THR A 641 64.72 -3.46 8.04
CA THR A 641 63.40 -4.11 8.09
C THR A 641 63.04 -4.74 6.76
N GLU A 642 61.92 -5.48 6.74
CA GLU A 642 61.31 -6.02 5.52
C GLU A 642 60.39 -4.99 4.84
N ASP A 643 60.18 -3.82 5.46
CA ASP A 643 59.24 -2.80 4.98
C ASP A 643 59.72 -2.18 3.66
N SER A 644 58.83 -2.12 2.68
CA SER A 644 59.09 -1.39 1.44
C SER A 644 57.82 -0.89 0.77
N VAL A 645 57.95 0.23 0.08
CA VAL A 645 56.90 0.76 -0.79
C VAL A 645 57.40 0.81 -2.23
N SER A 646 56.62 0.27 -3.15
CA SER A 646 56.92 0.26 -4.60
C SER A 646 56.01 1.23 -5.33
N ILE A 647 56.58 2.20 -6.01
CA ILE A 647 55.84 3.16 -6.85
C ILE A 647 55.78 2.59 -8.26
N TYR A 648 54.58 2.17 -8.65
CA TYR A 648 54.30 1.46 -9.89
C TYR A 648 54.61 2.34 -11.10
N LYS A 649 55.31 1.77 -12.10
CA LYS A 649 55.64 2.40 -13.39
C LYS A 649 56.46 3.69 -13.36
N TRP A 650 57.15 3.97 -12.26
CA TRP A 650 58.06 5.10 -12.14
C TRP A 650 58.99 5.30 -13.36
N TYR A 651 59.56 4.23 -13.91
CA TYR A 651 60.50 4.33 -15.04
C TYR A 651 59.84 4.26 -16.43
N ILE A 652 58.50 4.29 -16.50
CA ILE A 652 57.73 4.31 -17.74
C ILE A 652 57.25 5.72 -18.09
N SER A 653 56.61 6.41 -17.15
CA SER A 653 56.05 7.75 -17.35
C SER A 653 56.41 8.70 -16.21
N PRO A 654 56.82 9.95 -16.47
CA PRO A 654 56.95 10.98 -15.44
C PRO A 654 55.63 11.31 -14.74
N ASP A 655 54.50 11.06 -15.39
CA ASP A 655 53.15 11.27 -14.82
C ASP A 655 52.84 10.24 -13.71
N ASP A 656 53.59 9.13 -13.64
CA ASP A 656 53.44 8.09 -12.61
C ASP A 656 54.37 8.37 -11.40
N HIS A 657 55.04 9.53 -11.35
CA HIS A 657 55.93 9.91 -10.25
C HIS A 657 55.15 10.60 -9.13
N VAL A 658 55.36 10.17 -7.89
CA VAL A 658 55.08 11.06 -6.76
C VAL A 658 56.00 12.28 -6.83
N ALA A 659 55.45 13.49 -6.72
CA ALA A 659 56.21 14.72 -6.86
C ALA A 659 57.27 14.89 -5.76
N THR A 660 56.94 14.47 -4.54
CA THR A 660 57.80 14.59 -3.36
C THR A 660 57.79 13.36 -2.47
N ILE A 661 58.92 13.09 -1.84
CA ILE A 661 59.03 12.12 -0.75
C ILE A 661 59.43 12.89 0.52
N GLN A 662 58.67 12.74 1.60
CA GLN A 662 58.85 13.48 2.85
C GLN A 662 59.14 12.52 4.00
N VAL A 663 60.13 12.82 4.83
CA VAL A 663 60.40 12.07 6.08
C VAL A 663 59.86 12.81 7.30
N ALA A 664 59.79 12.12 8.45
CA ALA A 664 59.07 12.59 9.63
C ALA A 664 59.53 13.96 10.21
N ASN A 665 60.77 14.38 9.97
CA ASN A 665 61.27 15.70 10.40
C ASN A 665 60.85 16.84 9.45
N GLY A 666 60.19 16.50 8.34
CA GLY A 666 59.71 17.40 7.30
C GLY A 666 60.69 17.62 6.14
N ASP A 667 61.88 16.99 6.17
CA ASP A 667 62.81 17.06 5.05
C ASP A 667 62.21 16.39 3.81
N THR A 668 62.44 16.96 2.63
CA THR A 668 61.82 16.51 1.37
C THR A 668 62.86 16.13 0.32
N LEU A 669 62.51 15.15 -0.49
CA LEU A 669 63.23 14.70 -1.67
C LEU A 669 62.33 14.90 -2.89
N SER A 670 62.76 15.77 -3.81
CA SER A 670 62.09 15.98 -5.09
C SER A 670 62.30 14.79 -6.02
N HIS A 671 61.28 14.42 -6.80
CA HIS A 671 61.37 13.37 -7.83
C HIS A 671 62.59 13.54 -8.77
N THR A 672 62.98 14.80 -9.06
CA THR A 672 64.14 15.13 -9.90
C THR A 672 65.48 14.59 -9.38
N ASN A 673 65.58 14.28 -8.09
CA ASN A 673 66.80 13.79 -7.46
C ASN A 673 66.84 12.25 -7.34
N ILE A 674 65.72 11.55 -7.61
CA ILE A 674 65.58 10.09 -7.42
C ILE A 674 66.52 9.30 -8.34
N ASP A 675 66.66 9.70 -9.60
CA ASP A 675 67.53 9.00 -10.55
C ASP A 675 69.01 9.06 -10.16
N ALA A 676 69.46 10.21 -9.64
CA ALA A 676 70.82 10.35 -9.13
C ALA A 676 71.05 9.46 -7.90
N LEU A 677 70.05 9.38 -7.03
CA LEU A 677 70.10 8.59 -5.80
C LEU A 677 70.13 7.08 -6.10
N THR A 678 69.24 6.62 -6.98
CA THR A 678 69.15 5.20 -7.37
C THR A 678 70.39 4.72 -8.12
N GLN A 679 70.98 5.54 -9.00
CA GLN A 679 72.26 5.23 -9.66
C GLN A 679 73.43 5.13 -8.67
N ALA A 680 73.49 6.05 -7.70
CA ALA A 680 74.51 6.00 -6.67
C ALA A 680 74.33 4.76 -5.78
N MET A 681 73.10 4.45 -5.37
CA MET A 681 72.76 3.28 -4.55
C MET A 681 73.08 1.96 -5.24
N ALA A 682 72.82 1.85 -6.55
CA ALA A 682 73.18 0.67 -7.34
C ALA A 682 74.70 0.36 -7.33
N SER A 683 75.56 1.36 -7.11
CA SER A 683 77.02 1.18 -7.06
C SER A 683 77.53 0.51 -5.78
N PHE A 684 76.72 0.49 -4.72
CA PHE A 684 77.05 -0.12 -3.42
C PHE A 684 76.63 -1.61 -3.33
N GLY A 685 75.91 -2.12 -4.32
CA GLY A 685 75.33 -3.47 -4.29
C GLY A 685 73.92 -3.49 -3.67
N ALA A 686 73.16 -4.56 -3.88
CA ALA A 686 71.82 -4.69 -3.29
C ALA A 686 71.95 -4.98 -1.79
N VAL A 687 71.33 -4.16 -0.95
CA VAL A 687 71.14 -4.48 0.47
C VAL A 687 70.02 -5.53 0.54
N PRO A 688 70.28 -6.74 1.08
CA PRO A 688 69.22 -7.71 1.29
C PRO A 688 68.16 -7.14 2.24
N SER A 689 66.89 -7.45 1.97
CA SER A 689 65.78 -7.06 2.84
C SER A 689 66.05 -7.49 4.29
N GLY A 690 65.84 -6.59 5.26
CA GLY A 690 66.10 -6.85 6.68
C GLY A 690 67.54 -6.68 7.18
N GLU A 691 68.52 -6.35 6.32
CA GLU A 691 69.93 -6.17 6.74
C GLU A 691 70.33 -4.69 6.95
N PHE A 692 71.33 -4.46 7.81
CA PHE A 692 71.93 -3.14 8.01
C PHE A 692 73.16 -2.96 7.10
N LEU A 693 73.41 -1.72 6.66
CA LEU A 693 74.65 -1.36 5.96
C LEU A 693 75.89 -1.58 6.83
N ALA A 694 77.00 -2.04 6.23
CA ALA A 694 78.27 -2.08 6.94
C ALA A 694 78.74 -0.64 7.28
N PRO A 695 79.52 -0.41 8.35
CA PRO A 695 79.90 0.94 8.77
C PRO A 695 80.61 1.78 7.69
N SER A 696 81.45 1.15 6.87
CA SER A 696 82.13 1.82 5.74
C SER A 696 81.19 2.18 4.59
N GLU A 697 80.10 1.43 4.43
CA GLU A 697 79.07 1.69 3.41
C GLU A 697 78.14 2.82 3.89
N LYS A 698 77.79 2.84 5.18
CA LYS A 698 77.02 3.93 5.82
C LYS A 698 77.67 5.30 5.66
N GLU A 699 78.99 5.39 5.88
CA GLU A 699 79.73 6.67 5.77
C GLU A 699 79.78 7.18 4.31
N ALA A 700 80.00 6.28 3.35
CA ALA A 700 79.97 6.62 1.92
C ALA A 700 78.54 6.98 1.45
N TRP A 701 77.53 6.37 2.06
CA TRP A 701 76.12 6.62 1.79
C TRP A 701 75.62 7.96 2.33
N ASP A 702 75.99 8.33 3.56
CA ASP A 702 75.61 9.62 4.16
C ASP A 702 76.08 10.80 3.29
N ALA A 703 77.24 10.65 2.64
CA ALA A 703 77.79 11.64 1.71
C ALA A 703 76.99 11.79 0.40
N VAL A 704 76.26 10.74 0.00
CA VAL A 704 75.41 10.71 -1.21
C VAL A 704 74.01 11.21 -0.91
N ILE A 705 73.43 10.84 0.24
CA ILE A 705 72.05 11.21 0.60
C ILE A 705 71.96 12.70 0.97
N ALA A 706 72.84 13.22 1.82
CA ALA A 706 72.67 14.56 2.40
C ALA A 706 72.44 15.71 1.39
N PRO A 707 73.07 15.76 0.20
CA PRO A 707 72.85 16.81 -0.79
C PRO A 707 71.51 16.72 -1.54
N CYS A 708 70.88 15.54 -1.56
CA CYS A 708 69.66 15.29 -2.34
C CYS A 708 68.38 15.72 -1.61
N TRP A 709 68.45 15.84 -0.29
CA TRP A 709 67.32 16.22 0.57
C TRP A 709 67.33 17.71 0.87
N GLN A 710 66.14 18.32 0.89
CA GLN A 710 65.92 19.69 1.30
C GLN A 710 65.45 19.73 2.76
N PRO A 711 66.14 20.46 3.65
CA PRO A 711 65.73 20.56 5.05
C PRO A 711 64.39 21.27 5.22
N ASN A 712 63.60 20.81 6.18
CA ASN A 712 62.35 21.48 6.56
C ASN A 712 62.57 22.99 6.86
N GLY A 713 61.84 23.87 6.17
CA GLY A 713 61.95 25.33 6.32
C GLY A 713 63.03 26.02 5.48
N ALA A 714 63.70 25.29 4.58
CA ALA A 714 64.55 25.89 3.56
C ALA A 714 63.69 26.35 2.37
N ALA A 715 63.17 27.58 2.44
CA ALA A 715 62.57 28.28 1.29
C ALA A 715 63.55 29.30 0.71
#